data_AF-A0A4Y9ZC72-F1
#
_entry.id   AF-A0A4Y9ZC72-F1
#
_cell.length_a   1.000
_cell.length_b   1.000
_cell.length_c   1.000
_cell.angle_alpha   90.00
_cell.angle_beta   90.00
_cell.angle_gamma   90.00
#
_symmetry.space_group_name_H-M   'P 1'
#
loop_
_entity.id
_entity.type
_entity.pdbx_description
1 polymer ?
#
loop_
_entity_poly.entity_id
_entity_poly.type
_entity_poly.pdbx_seq_one_letter_code
_entity_poly.pdbx_strand_id
1 'polypeptide(L)'
;MAAVTVAMNEAEPPTLRATLQTPAHVSALSRTKSGHLCAGSDDGSIRVYYRPETQVIKAIRGLGAEISCIACVETNPGGLGQAWVASGRRVSLFDLDNPKLILSSDDSLHTLVVGEDDDDVLNEVTVNKDQKTLAFSTDSGAVGVVNLQTYNITRMKSRHTSVCCTVRFISDRPSELVSGGYDSALLHFDFNQCNTLSRHDFTPIPQASGVSLSPPFVLSCSVSASGLIAAGTADGQLWIGAGGEKRPASSNRKKKKSRKWEGLRVEESYAFKIAEGPIVAVAFVEADVLLTCTLLGTLSLHALSTYGEEPTKWKFETRWTTETKKISKVNALNVHDSWYAIGGFDVDEILSWLHRTAPQTQIEARGSGSVQDVKDHGREVDVEVRESTCVAPPESDARTEKHVEIRTEGNVVHNVSRTSARNYTGSGTADDPYVVDWDLGDPENPYNWPWKRKWLITSQLALGTWTVSFASSSYSGGISFLRQDIPMSEEVAVLGISLYVLGFALGDLSTTLDEYSPLLFAPLSEMYGRRRIFLCTFSIYTLFHMGGALAHNVATILITRLLAGISGSAPLTNAGGAISDIFTARERGIAAALYSTAPFLGPVTGPIIGGYVSQSRHLGWRWSFWLMFIISAVNLVFGTLATPETVGLHACYGPSVCAEEKCYQYGPVLLRRRAHRLQKETGGVEYYVTAYDLRRNLPFNVYMIINLTRPFRFLFTEPIVTLMAFYISVAYATLYAEFSAFPIVFQEHRGFSAGEGGLAFLGIGVGVILGTALSPVQNRLYWRAMRESPSGHAPPEARLYLAIVGGISLPVGLFWFAWTTNPSIHWIVPILAGIPIGLAIALILQCLNAYMMDAYTIYFASAIAATILLRSLFAAAFPLFSPVMFKALGDEWACSIFGFLALACMPVPPLFWKYGRSIRARSAFAWKEPADENQDSDTVDISEVTTIREREKDKGSDLESRT
;
A
#
# COMPACT_ATOMS: atom_id res chain seq x y z
N MET A 1 -21.00 12.73 -16.28
CA MET A 1 -21.27 14.07 -16.85
C MET A 1 -20.33 14.31 -18.03
N ALA A 2 -20.78 15.03 -19.08
CA ALA A 2 -19.90 15.56 -20.13
C ALA A 2 -20.04 17.09 -20.23
N ALA A 3 -18.93 17.81 -20.25
CA ALA A 3 -18.90 19.25 -20.51
C ALA A 3 -18.53 19.48 -21.98
N VAL A 4 -19.35 20.25 -22.70
CA VAL A 4 -19.12 20.59 -24.10
C VAL A 4 -18.84 22.08 -24.23
N THR A 5 -17.67 22.41 -24.75
CA THR A 5 -17.17 23.78 -24.88
C THR A 5 -17.08 24.14 -26.35
N VAL A 6 -17.57 25.31 -26.74
CA VAL A 6 -17.63 25.73 -28.15
C VAL A 6 -16.85 27.02 -28.36
N ALA A 7 -16.29 27.12 -29.57
CA ALA A 7 -15.44 28.18 -30.12
C ALA A 7 -13.95 27.96 -29.88
N MET A 8 -13.36 26.96 -30.55
CA MET A 8 -11.90 26.91 -30.68
C MET A 8 -11.43 28.18 -31.40
N ASN A 9 -10.95 29.14 -30.62
CA ASN A 9 -10.16 30.25 -31.11
C ASN A 9 -8.70 29.93 -30.82
N GLU A 10 -7.82 30.14 -31.79
CA GLU A 10 -6.38 29.97 -31.57
C GLU A 10 -5.84 30.99 -30.56
N ALA A 11 -6.48 32.16 -30.45
CA ALA A 11 -6.02 33.27 -29.62
C ALA A 11 -6.51 33.26 -28.16
N GLU A 12 -7.67 32.65 -27.88
CA GLU A 12 -8.30 32.71 -26.55
C GLU A 12 -8.92 31.37 -26.15
N PRO A 13 -8.91 31.03 -24.84
CA PRO A 13 -9.53 29.81 -24.34
C PRO A 13 -11.06 29.83 -24.56
N PRO A 14 -11.65 28.73 -25.03
CA PRO A 14 -13.07 28.68 -25.34
C PRO A 14 -13.96 28.74 -24.10
N THR A 15 -15.13 29.35 -24.27
CA THR A 15 -16.15 29.45 -23.20
C THR A 15 -17.06 28.23 -23.18
N LEU A 16 -17.33 27.70 -21.99
CA LEU A 16 -18.26 26.58 -21.79
C LEU A 16 -19.64 26.91 -22.39
N ARG A 17 -20.14 26.09 -23.33
CA ARG A 17 -21.44 26.30 -23.99
C ARG A 17 -22.55 25.47 -23.35
N ALA A 18 -22.27 24.20 -23.07
CA ALA A 18 -23.28 23.28 -22.56
C ALA A 18 -22.66 22.25 -21.60
N THR A 19 -23.44 21.85 -20.60
CA THR A 19 -23.11 20.71 -19.74
C THR A 19 -24.18 19.65 -19.95
N LEU A 20 -23.76 18.45 -20.36
CA LEU A 20 -24.59 17.30 -20.59
C LEU A 20 -24.57 16.42 -19.34
N GLN A 21 -25.72 16.28 -18.69
CA GLN A 21 -25.88 15.31 -17.61
C GLN A 21 -26.24 13.95 -18.18
N THR A 22 -25.36 13.00 -17.92
CA THR A 22 -25.55 11.57 -18.19
C THR A 22 -25.95 10.88 -16.88
N PRO A 23 -26.77 9.81 -16.91
CA PRO A 23 -27.15 9.07 -15.71
C PRO A 23 -25.97 8.46 -14.96
N ALA A 24 -24.90 8.15 -15.69
CA ALA A 24 -23.69 7.54 -15.20
C ALA A 24 -22.47 8.31 -15.71
N HIS A 25 -21.27 8.01 -15.21
CA HIS A 25 -20.07 8.81 -15.55
C HIS A 25 -19.64 8.53 -16.99
N VAL A 26 -19.20 9.57 -17.69
CA VAL A 26 -18.78 9.40 -19.08
C VAL A 26 -17.37 8.83 -19.09
N SER A 27 -17.24 7.63 -19.64
CA SER A 27 -15.99 6.88 -19.78
C SER A 27 -15.36 7.07 -21.16
N ALA A 28 -16.18 7.21 -22.21
CA ALA A 28 -15.71 7.35 -23.59
C ALA A 28 -16.45 8.45 -24.35
N LEU A 29 -15.74 9.18 -25.22
CA LEU A 29 -16.30 10.19 -26.11
C LEU A 29 -15.85 9.94 -27.55
N SER A 30 -16.79 10.07 -28.48
CA SER A 30 -16.52 10.00 -29.91
C SER A 30 -17.43 10.95 -30.68
N ARG A 31 -17.21 11.08 -31.98
CA ARG A 31 -18.05 11.89 -32.85
C ARG A 31 -18.41 11.15 -34.12
N THR A 32 -19.66 11.33 -34.56
CA THR A 32 -20.06 10.92 -35.90
C THR A 32 -19.37 11.82 -36.95
N LYS A 33 -19.29 11.36 -38.20
CA LYS A 33 -18.80 12.21 -39.30
C LYS A 33 -19.70 13.41 -39.55
N SER A 34 -20.99 13.26 -39.30
CA SER A 34 -21.97 14.35 -39.27
C SER A 34 -21.80 15.30 -38.08
N GLY A 35 -20.84 15.09 -37.18
CA GLY A 35 -20.48 16.03 -36.10
C GLY A 35 -21.35 15.92 -34.85
N HIS A 36 -22.12 14.84 -34.70
CA HIS A 36 -22.87 14.54 -33.47
C HIS A 36 -21.96 13.93 -32.41
N LEU A 37 -22.22 14.25 -31.14
CA LEU A 37 -21.41 13.77 -30.02
C LEU A 37 -21.95 12.43 -29.51
N CYS A 38 -21.10 11.41 -29.48
CA CYS A 38 -21.40 10.12 -28.86
C CYS A 38 -20.73 10.08 -27.48
N ALA A 39 -21.51 9.88 -26.42
CA ALA A 39 -21.01 9.71 -25.06
C ALA A 39 -21.33 8.32 -24.54
N GLY A 40 -20.29 7.52 -24.29
CA GLY A 40 -20.36 6.23 -23.61
C GLY A 40 -20.14 6.41 -22.11
N SER A 41 -20.85 5.61 -21.32
CA SER A 41 -20.81 5.69 -19.86
C SER A 41 -20.35 4.36 -19.23
N ASP A 42 -19.94 4.42 -17.97
CA ASP A 42 -19.53 3.28 -17.15
C ASP A 42 -20.64 2.24 -16.93
N ASP A 43 -21.91 2.64 -16.98
CA ASP A 43 -23.08 1.75 -16.92
C ASP A 43 -23.35 0.94 -18.21
N GLY A 44 -22.49 1.08 -19.23
CA GLY A 44 -22.66 0.39 -20.51
C GLY A 44 -23.74 1.01 -21.41
N SER A 45 -24.07 2.29 -21.21
CA SER A 45 -24.97 3.05 -22.08
C SER A 45 -24.23 4.05 -22.97
N ILE A 46 -24.76 4.26 -24.17
CA ILE A 46 -24.30 5.29 -25.11
C ILE A 46 -25.45 6.24 -25.39
N ARG A 47 -25.15 7.54 -25.46
CA ARG A 47 -26.07 8.59 -25.89
C ARG A 47 -25.44 9.38 -27.03
N VAL A 48 -26.19 9.54 -28.12
CA VAL A 48 -25.81 10.39 -29.25
C VAL A 48 -26.58 11.69 -29.13
N TYR A 49 -25.87 12.80 -29.12
CA TYR A 49 -26.41 14.15 -28.97
C TYR A 49 -26.40 14.88 -30.31
N TYR A 50 -27.48 15.58 -30.62
CA TYR A 50 -27.51 16.51 -31.73
C TYR A 50 -26.47 17.63 -31.48
N ARG A 51 -25.75 18.06 -32.53
CA ARG A 51 -24.54 18.91 -32.44
C ARG A 51 -24.65 20.00 -31.35
N PRO A 52 -23.55 20.32 -30.65
CA PRO A 52 -23.38 20.25 -29.18
C PRO A 52 -24.55 20.86 -28.37
N GLU A 53 -25.73 20.30 -28.52
CA GLU A 53 -26.94 20.65 -27.80
C GLU A 53 -27.27 19.56 -26.79
N THR A 54 -28.18 19.84 -25.87
CA THR A 54 -28.57 18.91 -24.80
C THR A 54 -29.51 17.80 -25.29
N GLN A 55 -29.93 17.83 -26.56
CA GLN A 55 -30.89 16.89 -27.11
C GLN A 55 -30.25 15.55 -27.50
N VAL A 56 -30.72 14.47 -26.88
CA VAL A 56 -30.38 13.09 -27.24
C VAL A 56 -31.21 12.66 -28.44
N ILE A 57 -30.56 12.17 -29.50
CA ILE A 57 -31.21 11.71 -30.75
C ILE A 57 -31.16 10.20 -30.93
N LYS A 58 -30.26 9.51 -30.22
CA LYS A 58 -30.11 8.05 -30.24
C LYS A 58 -29.53 7.57 -28.91
N ALA A 59 -29.88 6.37 -28.48
CA ALA A 59 -29.26 5.73 -27.34
C ALA A 59 -29.02 4.23 -27.58
N ILE A 60 -27.99 3.69 -26.94
CA ILE A 60 -27.71 2.26 -26.86
C ILE A 60 -27.66 1.91 -25.36
N ARG A 61 -28.30 0.81 -24.95
CA ARG A 61 -28.35 0.38 -23.54
C ARG A 61 -28.17 -1.12 -23.42
N GLY A 62 -27.78 -1.58 -22.23
CA GLY A 62 -27.72 -3.01 -21.91
C GLY A 62 -26.50 -3.71 -22.51
N LEU A 63 -25.37 -3.01 -22.66
CA LEU A 63 -24.12 -3.63 -23.13
C LEU A 63 -23.37 -4.39 -22.02
N GLY A 64 -23.78 -4.21 -20.75
CA GLY A 64 -23.40 -5.07 -19.62
C GLY A 64 -22.02 -4.83 -19.02
N ALA A 65 -21.22 -3.93 -19.60
CA ALA A 65 -19.93 -3.49 -19.06
C ALA A 65 -19.67 -2.02 -19.43
N GLU A 66 -18.65 -1.41 -18.83
CA GLU A 66 -18.22 -0.04 -19.15
C GLU A 66 -17.89 0.11 -20.63
N ILE A 67 -18.31 1.24 -21.22
CA ILE A 67 -17.93 1.61 -22.58
C ILE A 67 -16.53 2.18 -22.55
N SER A 68 -15.53 1.40 -22.98
CA SER A 68 -14.13 1.83 -22.99
C SER A 68 -13.81 2.74 -24.18
N CYS A 69 -14.35 2.44 -25.37
CA CYS A 69 -14.14 3.27 -26.56
C CYS A 69 -15.28 3.15 -27.58
N ILE A 70 -15.48 4.20 -28.38
CA ILE A 70 -16.45 4.27 -29.49
C ILE A 70 -15.73 4.74 -30.76
N ALA A 71 -15.78 3.94 -31.82
CA ALA A 71 -15.26 4.30 -33.14
C ALA A 71 -16.40 4.44 -34.16
N CYS A 72 -16.71 5.68 -34.57
CA CYS A 72 -17.78 5.96 -35.52
C CYS A 72 -17.29 5.82 -36.98
N VAL A 73 -18.14 5.27 -37.83
CA VAL A 73 -17.89 4.96 -39.24
C VAL A 73 -19.03 5.53 -40.09
N GLU A 74 -18.71 6.04 -41.27
CA GLU A 74 -19.70 6.66 -42.16
C GLU A 74 -20.17 5.69 -43.23
N THR A 75 -21.47 5.44 -43.27
CA THR A 75 -22.13 4.60 -44.28
C THR A 75 -22.92 5.43 -45.29
N ASN A 76 -23.57 6.52 -44.85
CA ASN A 76 -24.40 7.39 -45.69
C ASN A 76 -24.06 8.89 -45.46
N PRO A 77 -23.92 9.70 -46.53
CA PRO A 77 -23.71 11.14 -46.40
C PRO A 77 -24.90 11.80 -45.70
N GLY A 78 -24.67 12.41 -44.53
CA GLY A 78 -25.69 13.16 -43.77
C GLY A 78 -26.45 12.36 -42.70
N GLY A 79 -26.23 11.06 -42.57
CA GLY A 79 -26.77 10.23 -41.49
C GLY A 79 -25.93 10.26 -40.21
N LEU A 80 -26.38 9.51 -39.19
CA LEU A 80 -25.60 9.21 -37.98
C LEU A 80 -24.50 8.18 -38.25
N GLY A 81 -24.70 7.31 -39.24
CA GLY A 81 -23.76 6.27 -39.63
C GLY A 81 -23.75 5.08 -38.68
N GLN A 82 -22.62 4.39 -38.59
CA GLN A 82 -22.43 3.23 -37.73
C GLN A 82 -21.41 3.51 -36.63
N ALA A 83 -21.50 2.77 -35.53
CA ALA A 83 -20.54 2.85 -34.43
C ALA A 83 -20.09 1.46 -33.99
N TRP A 84 -18.78 1.27 -33.96
CA TRP A 84 -18.13 0.17 -33.25
C TRP A 84 -17.96 0.56 -31.79
N VAL A 85 -18.44 -0.29 -30.89
CA VAL A 85 -18.48 -0.03 -29.46
C VAL A 85 -17.70 -1.13 -28.74
N ALA A 86 -16.66 -0.73 -28.01
CA ALA A 86 -15.92 -1.62 -27.13
C ALA A 86 -16.54 -1.61 -25.73
N SER A 87 -16.87 -2.81 -25.23
CA SER A 87 -17.49 -3.01 -23.91
C SER A 87 -17.02 -4.35 -23.35
N GLY A 88 -16.27 -4.32 -22.24
CA GLY A 88 -15.61 -5.51 -21.69
C GLY A 88 -14.68 -6.15 -22.74
N ARG A 89 -14.89 -7.43 -23.04
CA ARG A 89 -14.12 -8.18 -24.04
C ARG A 89 -14.70 -8.18 -25.46
N ARG A 90 -15.79 -7.44 -25.68
CA ARG A 90 -16.57 -7.46 -26.93
C ARG A 90 -16.47 -6.15 -27.68
N VAL A 91 -16.48 -6.26 -29.01
CA VAL A 91 -16.61 -5.13 -29.94
C VAL A 91 -17.89 -5.34 -30.76
N SER A 92 -18.86 -4.46 -30.60
CA SER A 92 -20.19 -4.57 -31.22
C SER A 92 -20.44 -3.43 -32.21
N LEU A 93 -20.99 -3.75 -33.39
CA LEU A 93 -21.37 -2.80 -34.43
C LEU A 93 -22.84 -2.43 -34.31
N PHE A 94 -23.13 -1.14 -34.25
CA PHE A 94 -24.49 -0.60 -34.24
C PHE A 94 -24.72 0.30 -35.44
N ASP A 95 -25.89 0.18 -36.03
CA ASP A 95 -26.41 1.15 -37.00
C ASP A 95 -27.16 2.25 -36.26
N LEU A 96 -26.60 3.46 -36.24
CA LEU A 96 -27.21 4.59 -35.56
C LEU A 96 -28.36 5.20 -36.38
N ASP A 97 -28.41 4.94 -37.69
CA ASP A 97 -29.52 5.35 -38.57
C ASP A 97 -30.74 4.44 -38.45
N ASN A 98 -30.68 3.40 -37.62
CA ASN A 98 -31.80 2.53 -37.31
C ASN A 98 -33.01 3.37 -36.83
N PRO A 99 -34.24 3.08 -37.30
CA PRO A 99 -35.45 3.82 -36.89
C PRO A 99 -35.74 3.71 -35.39
N LYS A 100 -35.26 2.68 -34.70
CA LYS A 100 -35.32 2.58 -33.24
C LYS A 100 -34.53 3.72 -32.59
N LEU A 101 -35.13 4.37 -31.60
CA LEU A 101 -34.48 5.43 -30.83
C LEU A 101 -33.52 4.87 -29.77
N ILE A 102 -33.84 3.69 -29.23
CA ILE A 102 -33.05 2.99 -28.21
C ILE A 102 -32.72 1.61 -28.76
N LEU A 103 -31.43 1.33 -28.89
CA LEU A 103 -30.89 0.03 -29.31
C LEU A 103 -30.45 -0.77 -28.08
N SER A 104 -30.68 -2.08 -28.07
CA SER A 104 -30.12 -3.00 -27.07
C SER A 104 -28.96 -3.81 -27.64
N SER A 105 -28.31 -4.65 -26.83
CA SER A 105 -27.28 -5.61 -27.30
C SER A 105 -27.75 -6.46 -28.49
N ASP A 106 -29.03 -6.81 -28.51
CA ASP A 106 -29.64 -7.68 -29.53
C ASP A 106 -29.83 -6.97 -30.86
N ASP A 107 -29.81 -5.64 -30.87
CA ASP A 107 -29.87 -4.82 -32.08
C ASP A 107 -28.48 -4.61 -32.73
N SER A 108 -27.42 -5.23 -32.19
CA SER A 108 -26.09 -5.19 -32.81
C SER A 108 -26.09 -5.95 -34.14
N LEU A 109 -25.51 -5.33 -35.17
CA LEU A 109 -25.34 -5.97 -36.48
C LEU A 109 -24.33 -7.12 -36.41
N HIS A 110 -23.25 -6.88 -35.67
CA HIS A 110 -22.20 -7.85 -35.43
C HIS A 110 -21.63 -7.63 -34.03
N THR A 111 -21.31 -8.72 -33.33
CA THR A 111 -20.60 -8.68 -32.05
C THR A 111 -19.44 -9.66 -32.13
N LEU A 112 -18.23 -9.15 -31.90
CA LEU A 112 -16.98 -9.91 -31.94
C LEU A 112 -16.41 -10.01 -30.53
N VAL A 113 -16.00 -11.21 -30.13
CA VAL A 113 -15.25 -11.43 -28.89
C VAL A 113 -13.77 -11.35 -29.21
N VAL A 114 -13.11 -10.31 -28.69
CA VAL A 114 -11.74 -9.97 -29.09
C VAL A 114 -10.73 -10.25 -27.97
N GLY A 115 -11.12 -10.18 -26.70
CA GLY A 115 -10.25 -10.54 -25.57
C GLY A 115 -9.82 -12.02 -25.58
N GLU A 116 -8.55 -12.29 -25.28
CA GLU A 116 -7.98 -13.66 -25.25
C GLU A 116 -8.60 -14.49 -24.10
N ASP A 117 -8.61 -13.92 -22.90
CA ASP A 117 -9.08 -14.57 -21.67
C ASP A 117 -10.41 -13.97 -21.18
N ASP A 118 -11.04 -14.61 -20.19
CA ASP A 118 -12.30 -14.14 -19.61
C ASP A 118 -12.15 -12.80 -18.87
N ASP A 119 -10.94 -12.51 -18.38
CA ASP A 119 -10.57 -11.27 -17.69
C ASP A 119 -9.99 -10.18 -18.63
N ASP A 120 -9.84 -10.46 -19.93
CA ASP A 120 -9.17 -9.55 -20.88
C ASP A 120 -10.13 -8.47 -21.40
N VAL A 121 -10.00 -7.26 -20.88
CA VAL A 121 -10.84 -6.10 -21.22
C VAL A 121 -10.20 -5.24 -22.32
N LEU A 122 -11.03 -4.72 -23.23
CA LEU A 122 -10.62 -3.81 -24.30
C LEU A 122 -10.49 -2.38 -23.78
N ASN A 123 -9.38 -1.71 -24.14
CA ASN A 123 -9.12 -0.33 -23.75
C ASN A 123 -9.46 0.68 -24.85
N GLU A 124 -8.88 0.52 -26.03
CA GLU A 124 -9.14 1.41 -27.16
C GLU A 124 -9.45 0.60 -28.43
N VAL A 125 -10.36 1.13 -29.24
CA VAL A 125 -10.61 0.67 -30.60
C VAL A 125 -10.56 1.84 -31.57
N THR A 126 -9.96 1.64 -32.73
CA THR A 126 -9.92 2.64 -33.80
C THR A 126 -10.15 1.99 -35.15
N VAL A 127 -10.74 2.73 -36.08
CA VAL A 127 -10.99 2.26 -37.45
C VAL A 127 -10.03 2.96 -38.41
N ASN A 128 -9.48 2.21 -39.37
CA ASN A 128 -8.59 2.75 -40.39
C ASN A 128 -9.34 3.72 -41.31
N LYS A 129 -8.63 4.64 -41.98
CA LYS A 129 -9.19 5.63 -42.91
C LYS A 129 -10.02 5.00 -44.03
N ASP A 130 -9.61 3.82 -44.50
CA ASP A 130 -10.30 3.07 -45.55
C ASP A 130 -11.52 2.29 -45.02
N GLN A 131 -11.78 2.32 -43.71
CA GLN A 131 -12.89 1.63 -43.03
C GLN A 131 -12.95 0.11 -43.24
N LYS A 132 -11.82 -0.51 -43.60
CA LYS A 132 -11.71 -1.97 -43.81
C LYS A 132 -11.14 -2.73 -42.62
N THR A 133 -10.51 -2.03 -41.68
CA THR A 133 -9.76 -2.63 -40.59
C THR A 133 -10.01 -1.85 -39.30
N LEU A 134 -10.25 -2.58 -38.21
CA LEU A 134 -10.40 -2.05 -36.87
C LEU A 134 -9.22 -2.54 -36.03
N ALA A 135 -8.49 -1.65 -35.36
CA ALA A 135 -7.44 -2.02 -34.41
C ALA A 135 -7.99 -1.97 -32.98
N PHE A 136 -7.43 -2.80 -32.10
CA PHE A 136 -7.81 -2.88 -30.69
C PHE A 136 -6.59 -3.06 -29.78
N SER A 137 -6.73 -2.61 -28.53
CA SER A 137 -5.79 -2.86 -27.43
C SER A 137 -6.51 -3.41 -26.20
N THR A 138 -5.78 -4.14 -25.34
CA THR A 138 -6.33 -4.79 -24.16
C THR A 138 -5.49 -4.61 -22.88
N ASP A 139 -6.08 -4.96 -21.73
CA ASP A 139 -5.44 -4.94 -20.41
C ASP A 139 -4.32 -5.96 -20.24
N SER A 140 -4.39 -7.09 -20.95
CA SER A 140 -3.28 -8.06 -21.02
C SER A 140 -2.08 -7.56 -21.83
N GLY A 141 -2.17 -6.37 -22.43
CA GLY A 141 -1.12 -5.77 -23.26
C GLY A 141 -1.19 -6.18 -24.73
N ALA A 142 -2.20 -6.94 -25.14
CA ALA A 142 -2.35 -7.40 -26.51
C ALA A 142 -2.76 -6.26 -27.45
N VAL A 143 -2.26 -6.34 -28.68
CA VAL A 143 -2.60 -5.44 -29.79
C VAL A 143 -3.00 -6.29 -30.99
N GLY A 144 -4.09 -5.92 -31.65
CA GLY A 144 -4.54 -6.65 -32.81
C GLY A 144 -5.41 -5.83 -33.75
N VAL A 145 -5.77 -6.46 -34.86
CA VAL A 145 -6.64 -5.91 -35.89
C VAL A 145 -7.73 -6.90 -36.26
N VAL A 146 -8.90 -6.38 -36.61
CA VAL A 146 -10.03 -7.10 -37.17
C VAL A 146 -10.24 -6.61 -38.59
N ASN A 147 -10.24 -7.54 -39.55
CA ASN A 147 -10.67 -7.24 -40.91
C ASN A 147 -12.20 -7.13 -40.92
N LEU A 148 -12.74 -5.97 -41.28
CA LEU A 148 -14.18 -5.70 -41.22
C LEU A 148 -14.98 -6.34 -42.36
N GLN A 149 -14.32 -6.88 -43.39
CA GLN A 149 -14.99 -7.63 -44.47
C GLN A 149 -15.11 -9.12 -44.15
N THR A 150 -14.10 -9.70 -43.51
CA THR A 150 -14.06 -11.13 -43.19
C THR A 150 -14.31 -11.44 -41.72
N TYR A 151 -14.30 -10.43 -40.85
CA TYR A 151 -14.32 -10.54 -39.39
C TYR A 151 -13.19 -11.38 -38.79
N ASN A 152 -12.11 -11.60 -39.54
CA ASN A 152 -10.93 -12.30 -39.04
C ASN A 152 -10.12 -11.40 -38.12
N ILE A 153 -9.76 -11.95 -36.96
CA ILE A 153 -8.95 -11.29 -35.93
C ILE A 153 -7.49 -11.72 -36.12
N THR A 154 -6.59 -10.75 -36.24
CA THR A 154 -5.14 -10.95 -36.34
C THR A 154 -4.45 -10.22 -35.20
N ARG A 155 -3.64 -10.94 -34.41
CA ARG A 155 -2.92 -10.37 -33.26
C ARG A 155 -1.44 -10.18 -33.59
N MET A 156 -0.84 -9.13 -33.01
CA MET A 156 0.59 -8.90 -33.13
C MET A 156 1.37 -9.98 -32.36
N LYS A 157 2.56 -10.35 -32.85
CA LYS A 157 3.42 -11.31 -32.14
C LYS A 157 4.01 -10.74 -30.86
N SER A 158 4.35 -9.45 -30.86
CA SER A 158 4.80 -8.73 -29.67
C SER A 158 3.62 -8.05 -28.98
N ARG A 159 3.65 -8.03 -27.66
CA ARG A 159 2.66 -7.39 -26.78
C ARG A 159 3.36 -6.46 -25.80
N HIS A 160 2.64 -5.51 -25.22
CA HIS A 160 3.15 -4.76 -24.06
C HIS A 160 3.31 -5.71 -22.87
N THR A 161 4.27 -5.46 -21.98
CA THR A 161 4.47 -6.31 -20.77
C THR A 161 3.41 -6.07 -19.69
N SER A 162 2.62 -5.01 -19.86
CA SER A 162 1.51 -4.60 -19.00
C SER A 162 0.37 -4.06 -19.88
N VAL A 163 -0.59 -3.35 -19.28
CA VAL A 163 -1.77 -2.78 -19.93
C VAL A 163 -1.40 -1.97 -21.18
N CYS A 164 -2.07 -2.26 -22.30
CA CYS A 164 -1.99 -1.46 -23.51
C CYS A 164 -3.20 -0.52 -23.58
N CYS A 165 -2.95 0.76 -23.30
CA CYS A 165 -4.02 1.75 -23.14
C CYS A 165 -4.50 2.33 -24.46
N THR A 166 -3.61 2.47 -25.44
CA THR A 166 -3.92 3.21 -26.66
C THR A 166 -3.39 2.53 -27.92
N VAL A 167 -4.15 2.63 -29.01
CA VAL A 167 -3.79 2.12 -30.34
C VAL A 167 -4.30 3.07 -31.44
N ARG A 168 -3.42 3.43 -32.39
CA ARG A 168 -3.74 4.36 -33.50
C ARG A 168 -3.15 3.88 -34.82
N PHE A 169 -3.91 4.08 -35.90
CA PHE A 169 -3.38 3.90 -37.26
C PHE A 169 -2.51 5.09 -37.66
N ILE A 170 -1.47 4.81 -38.45
CA ILE A 170 -0.61 5.86 -39.00
C ILE A 170 -1.21 6.38 -40.31
N SER A 171 -1.38 7.71 -40.39
CA SER A 171 -1.91 8.39 -41.56
C SER A 171 -1.13 8.03 -42.84
N ASP A 172 -1.84 7.72 -43.93
CA ASP A 172 -1.29 7.30 -45.23
C ASP A 172 -0.44 6.01 -45.21
N ARG A 173 -0.49 5.22 -44.13
CA ARG A 173 0.15 3.91 -43.98
C ARG A 173 -0.89 2.88 -43.58
N PRO A 174 -1.61 2.30 -44.56
CA PRO A 174 -2.79 1.49 -44.25
C PRO A 174 -2.48 0.19 -43.51
N SER A 175 -1.21 -0.26 -43.47
CA SER A 175 -0.75 -1.48 -42.80
C SER A 175 0.00 -1.25 -41.47
N GLU A 176 0.17 0.00 -41.04
CA GLU A 176 1.00 0.34 -39.88
C GLU A 176 0.16 0.90 -38.73
N LEU A 177 0.50 0.50 -37.51
CA LEU A 177 -0.17 0.94 -36.28
C LEU A 177 0.83 1.22 -35.15
N VAL A 178 0.48 2.16 -34.29
CA VAL A 178 1.23 2.50 -33.08
C VAL A 178 0.37 2.20 -31.85
N SER A 179 0.98 1.69 -30.79
CA SER A 179 0.33 1.50 -29.49
C SER A 179 1.19 2.00 -28.34
N GLY A 180 0.55 2.31 -27.22
CA GLY A 180 1.20 2.78 -26.00
C GLY A 180 0.66 2.07 -24.76
N GLY A 181 1.55 1.75 -23.82
CA GLY A 181 1.21 0.98 -22.63
C GLY A 181 1.86 1.45 -21.33
N TYR A 182 1.47 0.80 -20.24
CA TYR A 182 1.99 1.04 -18.89
C TYR A 182 3.38 0.41 -18.66
N ASP A 183 3.91 -0.28 -19.67
CA ASP A 183 5.33 -0.63 -19.70
C ASP A 183 6.24 0.55 -20.09
N SER A 184 5.68 1.77 -20.13
CA SER A 184 6.38 3.01 -20.50
C SER A 184 6.98 2.92 -21.90
N ALA A 185 6.26 2.30 -22.84
CA ALA A 185 6.74 2.11 -24.20
C ALA A 185 5.69 2.45 -25.25
N LEU A 186 6.17 2.92 -26.41
CA LEU A 186 5.45 2.93 -27.68
C LEU A 186 5.95 1.80 -28.56
N LEU A 187 5.03 1.05 -29.15
CA LEU A 187 5.30 0.01 -30.12
C LEU A 187 4.72 0.40 -31.47
N HIS A 188 5.48 0.18 -32.53
CA HIS A 188 5.06 0.41 -33.91
C HIS A 188 5.10 -0.92 -34.66
N PHE A 189 4.00 -1.28 -35.29
CA PHE A 189 3.79 -2.58 -35.92
C PHE A 189 3.43 -2.46 -37.40
N ASP A 190 3.82 -3.47 -38.17
CA ASP A 190 3.18 -3.82 -39.44
C ASP A 190 2.24 -4.99 -39.19
N PHE A 191 0.93 -4.73 -39.28
CA PHE A 191 -0.07 -5.75 -38.96
C PHE A 191 -0.24 -6.80 -40.05
N ASN A 192 0.23 -6.55 -41.29
CA ASN A 192 0.23 -7.60 -42.33
C ASN A 192 1.30 -8.65 -42.07
N GLN A 193 2.42 -8.25 -41.43
CA GLN A 193 3.53 -9.14 -41.08
C GLN A 193 3.46 -9.65 -39.62
N CYS A 194 2.53 -9.10 -38.82
CA CYS A 194 2.40 -9.29 -37.38
C CYS A 194 3.71 -9.03 -36.61
N ASN A 195 4.54 -8.10 -37.10
CA ASN A 195 5.88 -7.86 -36.57
C ASN A 195 6.02 -6.42 -36.07
N THR A 196 6.85 -6.26 -35.03
CA THR A 196 7.21 -4.95 -34.49
C THR A 196 8.29 -4.33 -35.36
N LEU A 197 8.02 -3.15 -35.91
CA LEU A 197 8.94 -2.38 -36.75
C LEU A 197 9.89 -1.53 -35.92
N SER A 198 9.40 -0.93 -34.83
CA SER A 198 10.22 -0.11 -33.92
C SER A 198 9.57 -0.03 -32.53
N ARG A 199 10.39 0.21 -31.50
CA ARG A 199 9.98 0.42 -30.10
C ARG A 199 10.65 1.68 -29.57
N HIS A 200 9.93 2.48 -28.81
CA HIS A 200 10.47 3.61 -28.05
C HIS A 200 10.12 3.43 -26.58
N ASP A 201 11.13 3.33 -25.72
CA ASP A 201 10.97 3.24 -24.29
C ASP A 201 11.18 4.62 -23.66
N PHE A 202 10.20 5.07 -22.87
CA PHE A 202 10.29 6.31 -22.11
C PHE A 202 11.21 6.10 -20.92
N THR A 203 12.26 6.91 -20.85
CA THR A 203 13.09 6.99 -19.67
C THR A 203 12.46 7.96 -18.67
N PRO A 204 12.38 7.60 -17.37
CA PRO A 204 11.93 8.54 -16.34
C PRO A 204 12.86 9.76 -16.34
N ILE A 205 12.32 10.96 -16.59
CA ILE A 205 13.11 12.18 -16.44
C ILE A 205 13.31 12.44 -14.94
N PRO A 206 14.54 12.67 -14.46
CA PRO A 206 14.77 13.12 -13.08
C PRO A 206 14.10 14.50 -12.88
N GLN A 207 13.02 14.58 -12.10
CA GLN A 207 12.20 15.79 -12.03
C GLN A 207 12.71 16.79 -10.98
N ALA A 208 12.86 18.05 -11.38
CA ALA A 208 13.02 19.19 -10.50
C ALA A 208 11.63 19.57 -9.95
N SER A 209 11.41 19.29 -8.66
CA SER A 209 10.32 19.86 -7.84
C SER A 209 8.93 19.94 -8.52
N GLY A 210 8.24 18.81 -8.65
CA GLY A 210 6.85 18.76 -9.12
C GLY A 210 6.26 17.38 -8.88
N VAL A 211 5.04 17.32 -8.35
CA VAL A 211 4.46 16.10 -7.75
C VAL A 211 3.78 15.24 -8.81
N SER A 212 4.53 14.34 -9.45
CA SER A 212 3.98 13.08 -9.97
C SER A 212 4.92 11.92 -9.67
N LEU A 213 4.43 10.97 -8.85
CA LEU A 213 5.12 9.75 -8.43
C LEU A 213 4.98 8.59 -9.43
N SER A 214 4.29 8.83 -10.54
CA SER A 214 3.99 7.81 -11.54
C SER A 214 5.14 7.72 -12.56
N PRO A 215 5.60 6.51 -12.92
CA PRO A 215 6.46 6.32 -14.11
C PRO A 215 5.80 6.91 -15.37
N PRO A 216 6.55 7.17 -16.45
CA PRO A 216 6.03 7.77 -17.68
C PRO A 216 5.17 6.80 -18.52
N PHE A 217 4.17 6.17 -17.87
CA PHE A 217 3.19 5.31 -18.52
C PHE A 217 2.48 6.08 -19.61
N VAL A 218 2.35 5.48 -20.80
CA VAL A 218 1.64 6.12 -21.91
C VAL A 218 0.15 5.97 -21.66
N LEU A 219 -0.51 7.09 -21.35
CA LEU A 219 -1.95 7.10 -21.04
C LEU A 219 -2.80 7.44 -22.26
N SER A 220 -2.26 8.22 -23.20
CA SER A 220 -2.98 8.65 -24.39
C SER A 220 -2.04 8.86 -25.57
N CYS A 221 -2.54 8.60 -26.78
CA CYS A 221 -1.80 8.81 -28.03
C CYS A 221 -2.72 9.37 -29.12
N SER A 222 -2.15 10.21 -29.98
CA SER A 222 -2.83 10.79 -31.14
C SER A 222 -1.90 10.88 -32.34
N VAL A 223 -2.46 10.74 -33.54
CA VAL A 223 -1.70 10.82 -34.80
C VAL A 223 -2.32 11.90 -35.68
N SER A 224 -1.49 12.85 -36.13
CA SER A 224 -1.87 13.93 -37.03
C SER A 224 -2.09 13.44 -38.46
N ALA A 225 -2.81 14.22 -39.26
CA ALA A 225 -2.94 14.00 -40.70
C ALA A 225 -1.60 14.09 -41.44
N SER A 226 -0.61 14.85 -40.92
CA SER A 226 0.74 14.94 -41.51
C SER A 226 1.64 13.75 -41.15
N GLY A 227 1.24 12.94 -40.17
CA GLY A 227 1.98 11.77 -39.67
C GLY A 227 2.82 12.04 -38.41
N LEU A 228 2.62 13.18 -37.72
CA LEU A 228 3.14 13.42 -36.37
C LEU A 228 2.41 12.55 -35.35
N ILE A 229 3.15 12.02 -34.38
CA ILE A 229 2.59 11.29 -33.24
C ILE A 229 2.77 12.14 -31.99
N ALA A 230 1.74 12.19 -31.15
CA ALA A 230 1.79 12.79 -29.84
C ALA A 230 1.35 11.76 -28.79
N ALA A 231 2.14 11.60 -27.72
CA ALA A 231 1.85 10.68 -26.61
C ALA A 231 1.91 11.44 -25.27
N GLY A 232 0.86 11.31 -24.46
CA GLY A 232 0.78 11.89 -23.12
C GLY A 232 1.11 10.84 -22.06
N THR A 233 1.99 11.19 -21.11
CA THR A 233 2.44 10.27 -20.06
C THR A 233 1.85 10.58 -18.68
N ALA A 234 1.85 9.59 -17.79
CA ALA A 234 1.35 9.72 -16.42
C ALA A 234 2.18 10.67 -15.55
N ASP A 235 3.44 10.88 -15.92
CA ASP A 235 4.31 11.85 -15.27
C ASP A 235 4.18 13.27 -15.86
N GLY A 236 3.24 13.52 -16.77
CA GLY A 236 2.94 14.87 -17.28
C GLY A 236 3.85 15.34 -18.42
N GLN A 237 4.50 14.42 -19.13
CA GLN A 237 5.23 14.71 -20.36
C GLN A 237 4.37 14.49 -21.60
N LEU A 238 4.51 15.39 -22.56
CA LEU A 238 4.02 15.26 -23.91
C LEU A 238 5.20 14.92 -24.82
N TRP A 239 5.16 13.73 -25.40
CA TRP A 239 6.15 13.29 -26.38
C TRP A 239 5.61 13.48 -27.78
N ILE A 240 6.43 14.03 -28.67
CA ILE A 240 6.12 14.25 -30.08
C ILE A 240 7.15 13.50 -30.92
N GLY A 241 6.69 12.60 -31.78
CA GLY A 241 7.51 11.88 -32.75
C GLY A 241 7.19 12.34 -34.17
N ALA A 242 8.19 12.86 -34.89
CA ALA A 242 7.98 13.36 -36.25
C ALA A 242 8.21 12.31 -37.35
N GLY A 243 8.72 11.12 -37.00
CA GLY A 243 9.60 10.34 -37.89
C GLY A 243 8.99 9.81 -39.19
N GLY A 244 8.89 10.71 -40.17
CA GLY A 244 8.38 10.46 -41.52
C GLY A 244 7.29 11.44 -41.98
N GLU A 245 7.06 12.55 -41.28
CA GLU A 245 6.11 13.60 -41.67
C GLU A 245 6.28 14.05 -43.13
N LYS A 246 5.16 14.18 -43.86
CA LYS A 246 5.16 14.79 -45.20
C LYS A 246 4.98 16.30 -45.08
N ARG A 247 6.01 17.09 -45.41
CA ARG A 247 5.83 18.53 -45.61
C ARG A 247 5.09 18.80 -46.92
N PRO A 248 4.13 19.74 -46.96
CA PRO A 248 3.63 20.25 -48.23
C PRO A 248 4.81 20.87 -49.00
N ALA A 249 4.98 20.47 -50.25
CA ALA A 249 6.00 21.07 -51.10
C ALA A 249 5.67 22.55 -51.30
N SER A 250 6.57 23.46 -50.91
CA SER A 250 6.55 24.82 -51.45
C SER A 250 6.48 24.72 -52.97
N SER A 251 5.63 25.53 -53.61
CA SER A 251 5.05 25.42 -54.95
C SER A 251 5.98 25.22 -56.17
N ASN A 252 7.23 24.76 -56.03
CA ASN A 252 8.18 24.62 -57.13
C ASN A 252 9.13 23.40 -57.08
N ARG A 253 8.84 22.31 -56.35
CA ARG A 253 9.68 21.09 -56.38
C ARG A 253 8.91 19.82 -56.70
N LYS A 254 9.41 19.08 -57.70
CA LYS A 254 8.93 17.76 -58.18
C LYS A 254 8.66 16.79 -57.01
N LYS A 255 7.54 16.07 -57.06
CA LYS A 255 7.12 15.01 -56.11
C LYS A 255 8.29 14.05 -55.82
N LYS A 256 8.91 14.15 -54.64
CA LYS A 256 9.87 13.16 -54.14
C LYS A 256 9.13 11.91 -53.64
N LYS A 257 9.72 10.72 -53.85
CA LYS A 257 9.24 9.44 -53.31
C LYS A 257 9.02 9.54 -51.78
N SER A 258 7.95 8.97 -51.26
CA SER A 258 7.65 8.94 -49.82
C SER A 258 8.77 8.24 -49.05
N ARG A 259 9.40 8.95 -48.09
CA ARG A 259 10.39 8.39 -47.15
C ARG A 259 9.75 7.24 -46.36
N LYS A 260 10.51 6.21 -45.97
CA LYS A 260 10.04 5.19 -45.00
C LYS A 260 9.75 5.90 -43.66
N TRP A 261 8.62 5.59 -43.03
CA TRP A 261 8.25 6.16 -41.73
C TRP A 261 9.00 5.37 -40.65
N GLU A 262 9.87 6.05 -39.91
CA GLU A 262 10.77 5.46 -38.90
C GLU A 262 10.47 6.08 -37.52
N GLY A 263 9.18 6.40 -37.31
CA GLY A 263 8.57 7.35 -36.37
C GLY A 263 8.95 7.37 -34.91
N LEU A 264 9.50 6.28 -34.40
CA LEU A 264 9.86 6.11 -32.99
C LEU A 264 11.35 6.37 -32.71
N ARG A 265 12.13 6.84 -33.70
CA ARG A 265 13.54 7.17 -33.51
C ARG A 265 13.71 8.37 -32.56
N VAL A 266 14.59 8.19 -31.59
CA VAL A 266 14.95 9.20 -30.58
C VAL A 266 15.50 10.49 -31.23
N GLU A 267 16.17 10.39 -32.37
CA GLU A 267 16.75 11.54 -33.08
C GLU A 267 15.71 12.48 -33.72
N GLU A 268 14.48 11.99 -33.93
CA GLU A 268 13.39 12.75 -34.54
C GLU A 268 12.20 12.90 -33.57
N SER A 269 12.43 12.74 -32.26
CA SER A 269 11.43 12.89 -31.21
C SER A 269 11.79 13.95 -30.17
N TYR A 270 10.76 14.52 -29.55
CA TYR A 270 10.85 15.61 -28.59
C TYR A 270 9.92 15.36 -27.42
N ALA A 271 10.42 15.45 -26.20
CA ALA A 271 9.62 15.38 -24.99
C ALA A 271 9.52 16.75 -24.33
N PHE A 272 8.29 17.17 -24.01
CA PHE A 272 7.98 18.42 -23.34
C PHE A 272 7.28 18.13 -22.02
N LYS A 273 7.83 18.60 -20.90
CA LYS A 273 7.12 18.57 -19.61
C LYS A 273 6.11 19.71 -19.60
N ILE A 274 4.81 19.39 -19.73
CA ILE A 274 3.75 20.39 -19.89
C ILE A 274 2.75 20.41 -18.73
N ALA A 275 2.78 19.38 -17.87
CA ALA A 275 1.92 19.28 -16.70
C ALA A 275 2.65 18.66 -15.51
N GLU A 276 2.22 18.99 -14.29
CA GLU A 276 2.70 18.32 -13.07
C GLU A 276 2.05 16.96 -12.86
N GLY A 277 0.82 16.76 -13.36
CA GLY A 277 0.05 15.52 -13.24
C GLY A 277 -0.16 14.78 -14.56
N PRO A 278 -0.86 13.62 -14.53
CA PRO A 278 -1.04 12.75 -15.69
C PRO A 278 -1.74 13.43 -16.86
N ILE A 279 -1.20 13.29 -18.07
CA ILE A 279 -1.86 13.71 -19.33
C ILE A 279 -2.69 12.54 -19.84
N VAL A 280 -3.99 12.58 -19.55
CA VAL A 280 -4.93 11.49 -19.84
C VAL A 280 -5.53 11.57 -21.23
N ALA A 281 -5.40 12.71 -21.92
CA ALA A 281 -5.87 12.84 -23.29
C ALA A 281 -5.01 13.80 -24.12
N VAL A 282 -4.79 13.40 -25.37
CA VAL A 282 -4.11 14.17 -26.41
C VAL A 282 -4.91 14.05 -27.71
N ALA A 283 -5.16 15.18 -28.37
CA ALA A 283 -5.87 15.21 -29.64
C ALA A 283 -5.34 16.30 -30.56
N PHE A 284 -4.98 15.95 -31.80
CA PHE A 284 -4.67 16.94 -32.83
C PHE A 284 -5.96 17.68 -33.26
N VAL A 285 -5.88 19.01 -33.28
CA VAL A 285 -6.91 19.91 -33.82
C VAL A 285 -6.64 20.16 -35.30
N GLU A 286 -5.39 20.46 -35.61
CA GLU A 286 -4.85 20.64 -36.96
C GLU A 286 -3.61 19.77 -37.15
N ALA A 287 -2.91 19.91 -38.28
CA ALA A 287 -1.74 19.08 -38.57
C ALA A 287 -0.61 19.27 -37.54
N ASP A 288 -0.46 20.50 -37.02
CA ASP A 288 0.61 20.99 -36.15
C ASP A 288 0.08 21.64 -34.86
N VAL A 289 -1.23 21.64 -34.65
CA VAL A 289 -1.89 22.16 -33.44
C VAL A 289 -2.53 21.01 -32.68
N LEU A 290 -2.22 20.86 -31.39
CA LEU A 290 -2.74 19.79 -30.54
C LEU A 290 -3.27 20.31 -29.21
N LEU A 291 -4.30 19.64 -28.71
CA LEU A 291 -4.95 19.89 -27.44
C LEU A 291 -4.56 18.78 -26.45
N THR A 292 -4.14 19.15 -25.25
CA THR A 292 -3.89 18.21 -24.15
C THR A 292 -4.83 18.46 -22.98
N CYS A 293 -5.12 17.40 -22.23
CA CYS A 293 -5.88 17.49 -21.00
C CYS A 293 -5.25 16.64 -19.89
N THR A 294 -5.09 17.24 -18.70
CA THR A 294 -4.64 16.53 -17.50
C THR A 294 -5.81 15.81 -16.83
N LEU A 295 -5.49 14.85 -15.94
CA LEU A 295 -6.47 14.11 -15.14
C LEU A 295 -7.41 15.03 -14.35
N LEU A 296 -6.88 16.14 -13.82
CA LEU A 296 -7.63 17.12 -13.01
C LEU A 296 -8.29 18.23 -13.86
N GLY A 297 -8.30 18.10 -15.19
CA GLY A 297 -9.06 19.00 -16.05
C GLY A 297 -8.32 20.27 -16.48
N THR A 298 -7.00 20.32 -16.43
CA THR A 298 -6.24 21.39 -17.07
C THR A 298 -6.14 21.12 -18.57
N LEU A 299 -6.75 21.96 -19.40
CA LEU A 299 -6.63 21.94 -20.85
C LEU A 299 -5.59 22.94 -21.34
N SER A 300 -4.76 22.52 -22.29
CA SER A 300 -3.80 23.40 -22.95
C SER A 300 -3.78 23.17 -24.45
N LEU A 301 -3.78 24.26 -25.22
CA LEU A 301 -3.62 24.24 -26.68
C LEU A 301 -2.17 24.57 -27.03
N HIS A 302 -1.54 23.72 -27.83
CA HIS A 302 -0.15 23.87 -28.22
C HIS A 302 -0.02 23.91 -29.74
N ALA A 303 0.84 24.81 -30.21
CA ALA A 303 1.23 24.90 -31.61
C ALA A 303 2.69 24.44 -31.77
N LEU A 304 2.91 23.62 -32.79
CA LEU A 304 4.22 23.13 -33.20
C LEU A 304 4.68 23.92 -34.44
N SER A 305 5.81 24.60 -34.35
CA SER A 305 6.43 25.30 -35.48
C SER A 305 7.87 24.82 -35.68
N THR A 306 8.52 25.14 -36.80
CA THR A 306 9.90 24.69 -37.07
C THR A 306 10.89 25.86 -37.06
N TYR A 307 12.15 25.59 -36.67
CA TYR A 307 13.22 26.59 -36.61
C TYR A 307 13.91 26.77 -37.97
N GLY A 308 13.59 27.84 -38.70
CA GLY A 308 14.31 28.20 -39.94
C GLY A 308 14.30 27.11 -41.03
N GLU A 309 15.28 27.15 -41.95
CA GLU A 309 15.41 26.17 -43.05
C GLU A 309 15.86 24.76 -42.61
N GLU A 310 16.19 24.55 -41.31
CA GLU A 310 16.62 23.25 -40.79
C GLU A 310 15.43 22.38 -40.36
N PRO A 311 15.21 21.21 -40.99
CA PRO A 311 13.93 20.52 -40.94
C PRO A 311 13.66 19.69 -39.68
N THR A 312 14.57 19.64 -38.71
CA THR A 312 14.48 18.70 -37.59
C THR A 312 14.17 19.33 -36.24
N LYS A 313 14.22 20.67 -36.09
CA LYS A 313 14.07 21.34 -34.78
C LYS A 313 12.69 21.98 -34.62
N TRP A 314 11.88 21.45 -33.71
CA TRP A 314 10.53 21.94 -33.42
C TRP A 314 10.54 23.00 -32.31
N LYS A 315 9.80 24.09 -32.51
CA LYS A 315 9.43 25.09 -31.52
C LYS A 315 8.03 24.75 -31.01
N PHE A 316 7.95 24.50 -29.72
CA PHE A 316 6.71 24.22 -29.00
C PHE A 316 6.22 25.50 -28.33
N GLU A 317 4.99 25.91 -28.62
CA GLU A 317 4.39 27.12 -28.05
C GLU A 317 3.00 26.80 -27.50
N THR A 318 2.81 26.98 -26.20
CA THR A 318 1.49 26.91 -25.57
C THR A 318 0.76 28.22 -25.83
N ARG A 319 -0.35 28.17 -26.58
CA ARG A 319 -1.14 29.35 -26.91
C ARG A 319 -2.00 29.80 -25.74
N TRP A 320 -2.68 28.85 -25.10
CA TRP A 320 -3.47 29.10 -23.91
C TRP A 320 -3.59 27.85 -23.04
N THR A 321 -3.89 28.07 -21.77
CA THR A 321 -4.21 27.04 -20.78
C THR A 321 -5.46 27.48 -20.01
N THR A 322 -6.41 26.56 -19.79
CA THR A 322 -7.64 26.79 -19.04
C THR A 322 -7.99 25.57 -18.21
N GLU A 323 -8.76 25.75 -17.14
CA GLU A 323 -9.31 24.64 -16.35
C GLU A 323 -10.75 24.33 -16.75
N THR A 324 -11.12 23.04 -16.70
CA THR A 324 -12.50 22.62 -16.89
C THR A 324 -13.36 23.09 -15.72
N LYS A 325 -14.57 23.53 -16.04
CA LYS A 325 -15.59 23.85 -15.04
C LYS A 325 -16.46 22.62 -14.83
N LYS A 326 -16.70 22.24 -13.57
CA LYS A 326 -17.60 21.14 -13.17
C LYS A 326 -17.13 19.71 -13.50
N ILE A 327 -15.88 19.50 -13.93
CA ILE A 327 -15.31 18.15 -14.05
C ILE A 327 -14.17 18.00 -13.05
N SER A 328 -14.29 17.01 -12.16
CA SER A 328 -13.32 16.74 -11.08
C SER A 328 -12.24 15.73 -11.47
N LYS A 329 -12.57 14.82 -12.39
CA LYS A 329 -11.64 13.85 -12.99
C LYS A 329 -12.04 13.62 -14.45
N VAL A 330 -11.10 13.80 -15.36
CA VAL A 330 -11.29 13.59 -16.81
C VAL A 330 -10.99 12.14 -17.19
N ASN A 331 -11.91 11.52 -17.92
CA ASN A 331 -11.74 10.18 -18.48
C ASN A 331 -11.65 10.20 -20.02
N ALA A 332 -12.34 11.14 -20.69
CA ALA A 332 -12.40 11.19 -22.15
C ALA A 332 -12.35 12.61 -22.69
N LEU A 333 -11.74 12.76 -23.88
CA LEU A 333 -11.68 14.01 -24.65
C LEU A 333 -11.98 13.68 -26.12
N ASN A 334 -12.83 14.48 -26.76
CA ASN A 334 -13.01 14.44 -28.20
C ASN A 334 -13.01 15.85 -28.79
N VAL A 335 -12.36 16.00 -29.95
CA VAL A 335 -12.18 17.29 -30.63
C VAL A 335 -12.88 17.25 -32.00
N HIS A 336 -13.62 18.33 -32.27
CA HIS A 336 -14.20 18.71 -33.55
C HIS A 336 -13.64 20.06 -33.99
N ASP A 337 -13.68 20.36 -35.28
CA ASP A 337 -13.14 21.57 -35.91
C ASP A 337 -13.67 22.89 -35.30
N SER A 338 -14.77 22.85 -34.55
CA SER A 338 -15.44 24.02 -33.98
C SER A 338 -15.76 23.92 -32.49
N TRP A 339 -15.55 22.75 -31.87
CA TRP A 339 -15.90 22.48 -30.47
C TRP A 339 -15.12 21.28 -29.94
N TYR A 340 -14.99 21.17 -28.62
CA TYR A 340 -14.51 19.95 -27.97
C TYR A 340 -15.43 19.54 -26.83
N ALA A 341 -15.42 18.24 -26.52
CA ALA A 341 -16.17 17.67 -25.42
C ALA A 341 -15.22 16.93 -24.48
N ILE A 342 -15.46 17.08 -23.18
CA ILE A 342 -14.70 16.43 -22.12
C ILE A 342 -15.70 15.65 -21.27
N GLY A 343 -15.40 14.39 -21.03
CA GLY A 343 -16.22 13.47 -20.25
C GLY A 343 -15.52 13.08 -18.96
N GLY A 344 -16.29 12.99 -17.88
CA GLY A 344 -15.75 12.55 -16.60
C GLY A 344 -16.71 12.68 -15.42
N PHE A 345 -16.11 12.82 -14.24
CA PHE A 345 -16.79 12.95 -12.95
C PHE A 345 -17.18 14.39 -12.68
N ASP A 346 -18.37 14.62 -12.11
CA ASP A 346 -18.87 15.95 -11.74
C ASP A 346 -18.22 16.44 -10.42
N VAL A 347 -18.11 17.76 -10.24
CA VAL A 347 -17.60 18.43 -9.02
C VAL A 347 -18.69 18.53 -7.95
N ASP A 348 -19.93 18.83 -8.33
CA ASP A 348 -21.04 19.02 -7.38
C ASP A 348 -21.52 17.68 -6.78
N GLU A 349 -21.32 16.58 -7.49
CA GLU A 349 -21.59 15.24 -6.99
C GLU A 349 -20.52 14.82 -5.97
N ILE A 350 -19.26 15.19 -6.16
CA ILE A 350 -18.21 15.00 -5.15
C ILE A 350 -18.45 15.91 -3.95
N LEU A 351 -18.89 17.16 -4.12
CA LEU A 351 -19.21 18.05 -3.01
C LEU A 351 -20.50 17.67 -2.27
N SER A 352 -21.53 17.19 -2.96
CA SER A 352 -22.75 16.66 -2.32
C SER A 352 -22.50 15.29 -1.70
N TRP A 353 -21.60 14.47 -2.26
CA TRP A 353 -21.07 13.27 -1.64
C TRP A 353 -20.22 13.62 -0.41
N LEU A 354 -19.33 14.62 -0.47
CA LEU A 354 -18.56 15.18 0.65
C LEU A 354 -19.46 15.83 1.72
N HIS A 355 -20.54 16.51 1.34
CA HIS A 355 -21.50 17.11 2.26
C HIS A 355 -22.45 16.08 2.88
N ARG A 356 -22.76 14.97 2.17
CA ARG A 356 -23.46 13.82 2.74
C ARG A 356 -22.55 12.95 3.62
N THR A 357 -21.23 13.04 3.45
CA THR A 357 -20.23 12.26 4.22
C THR A 357 -19.47 13.07 5.28
N ALA A 358 -19.65 14.39 5.34
CA ALA A 358 -19.10 15.24 6.41
C ALA A 358 -19.99 15.18 7.67
N PRO A 359 -19.44 14.97 8.87
CA PRO A 359 -20.21 15.04 10.11
C PRO A 359 -20.57 16.50 10.40
N GLN A 360 -21.86 16.85 10.37
CA GLN A 360 -22.35 18.12 10.92
C GLN A 360 -22.05 18.16 12.43
N THR A 361 -21.05 18.94 12.80
CA THR A 361 -20.82 19.36 14.18
C THR A 361 -21.81 20.48 14.49
N GLN A 362 -22.95 20.15 15.11
CA GLN A 362 -23.75 21.15 15.80
C GLN A 362 -23.00 21.57 17.06
N ILE A 363 -22.40 22.76 17.00
CA ILE A 363 -21.96 23.50 18.17
C ILE A 363 -23.21 24.18 18.73
N GLU A 364 -23.83 23.59 19.74
CA GLU A 364 -24.76 24.29 20.62
C GLU A 364 -23.97 25.29 21.47
N ALA A 365 -24.01 26.57 21.08
CA ALA A 365 -23.59 27.66 21.94
C ALA A 365 -24.70 27.95 22.96
N ARG A 366 -24.53 27.48 24.20
CA ARG A 366 -25.23 28.02 25.37
C ARG A 366 -24.67 29.40 25.70
N GLY A 367 -25.51 30.42 25.67
CA GLY A 367 -25.16 31.78 26.11
C GLY A 367 -26.40 32.66 26.34
N SER A 368 -26.72 32.84 27.62
CA SER A 368 -27.68 33.75 28.27
C SER A 368 -28.04 35.10 27.62
N GLY A 369 -29.33 35.49 27.73
CA GLY A 369 -29.71 36.83 28.23
C GLY A 369 -30.63 37.73 27.36
N SER A 370 -31.75 38.13 27.97
CA SER A 370 -32.62 39.32 27.77
C SER A 370 -33.56 39.47 26.54
N VAL A 371 -34.85 39.19 26.79
CA VAL A 371 -36.04 40.08 26.75
C VAL A 371 -36.03 41.27 25.77
N GLN A 372 -36.96 41.34 24.79
CA GLN A 372 -38.15 42.25 24.76
C GLN A 372 -38.95 42.18 23.43
N ASP A 373 -40.27 41.98 23.56
CA ASP A 373 -41.45 42.44 22.77
C ASP A 373 -41.43 42.63 21.22
N VAL A 374 -42.44 42.07 20.52
CA VAL A 374 -43.68 42.76 20.04
C VAL A 374 -44.51 41.85 19.07
N LYS A 375 -45.70 41.45 19.57
CA LYS A 375 -47.06 41.35 18.98
C LYS A 375 -47.34 41.12 17.45
N ASP A 376 -48.09 40.03 17.20
CA ASP A 376 -49.53 39.97 16.82
C ASP A 376 -50.03 39.38 15.47
N HIS A 377 -51.14 38.62 15.64
CA HIS A 377 -52.21 38.17 14.72
C HIS A 377 -51.87 37.03 13.73
N GLY A 378 -52.57 35.89 13.64
CA GLY A 378 -53.80 35.39 14.26
C GLY A 378 -54.60 34.56 13.23
N ARG A 379 -54.79 33.25 13.48
CA ARG A 379 -55.99 32.40 13.16
C ARG A 379 -55.64 30.90 13.16
N GLU A 380 -56.33 30.16 14.04
CA GLU A 380 -56.50 28.69 14.03
C GLU A 380 -57.47 28.27 12.92
N VAL A 381 -57.29 27.07 12.33
CA VAL A 381 -58.35 26.07 12.06
C VAL A 381 -57.71 24.65 11.94
N ASP A 382 -58.42 23.68 12.51
CA ASP A 382 -58.19 22.24 12.65
C ASP A 382 -57.95 21.42 11.36
N VAL A 383 -57.25 20.28 11.51
CA VAL A 383 -57.09 19.24 10.48
C VAL A 383 -57.77 17.94 10.94
N GLU A 384 -58.81 17.54 10.20
CA GLU A 384 -59.54 16.27 10.36
C GLU A 384 -59.11 15.28 9.26
N VAL A 385 -58.85 14.02 9.62
CA VAL A 385 -58.38 12.94 8.73
C VAL A 385 -59.56 12.09 8.28
N ARG A 386 -59.71 11.85 6.97
CA ARG A 386 -60.55 10.77 6.41
C ARG A 386 -59.94 10.12 5.16
N GLU A 387 -59.87 8.80 5.18
CA GLU A 387 -59.58 7.89 4.06
C GLU A 387 -60.82 7.64 3.18
N SER A 388 -60.62 7.35 1.88
CA SER A 388 -61.55 6.56 1.05
C SER A 388 -60.87 6.01 -0.23
N THR A 389 -61.45 4.95 -0.78
CA THR A 389 -60.83 3.80 -1.48
C THR A 389 -61.21 3.64 -2.97
N CYS A 390 -60.29 2.99 -3.72
CA CYS A 390 -60.44 1.99 -4.83
C CYS A 390 -61.25 2.23 -6.13
N VAL A 391 -60.66 1.93 -7.30
CA VAL A 391 -61.24 1.19 -8.48
C VAL A 391 -60.13 0.52 -9.35
N ALA A 392 -60.39 -0.69 -9.90
CA ALA A 392 -59.66 -1.45 -10.96
C ALA A 392 -60.71 -2.11 -11.92
N PRO A 393 -60.43 -2.94 -12.98
CA PRO A 393 -59.41 -3.05 -14.08
C PRO A 393 -60.10 -3.09 -15.51
N PRO A 394 -59.51 -3.57 -16.67
CA PRO A 394 -59.41 -5.02 -17.03
C PRO A 394 -58.26 -5.48 -17.98
N GLU A 395 -58.22 -6.81 -18.23
CA GLU A 395 -57.21 -7.72 -18.84
C GLU A 395 -57.25 -7.90 -20.38
N SER A 396 -56.22 -8.55 -20.97
CA SER A 396 -56.41 -9.68 -21.91
C SER A 396 -55.15 -10.56 -22.17
N ASP A 397 -55.36 -11.87 -22.00
CA ASP A 397 -54.85 -13.05 -22.73
C ASP A 397 -53.54 -13.80 -22.36
N ALA A 398 -53.67 -15.13 -22.41
CA ALA A 398 -53.00 -16.15 -21.62
C ALA A 398 -52.36 -17.29 -22.45
N ARG A 399 -51.64 -18.18 -21.73
CA ARG A 399 -51.03 -19.51 -22.08
C ARG A 399 -49.56 -19.44 -22.53
N THR A 400 -48.60 -20.25 -22.07
CA THR A 400 -48.60 -21.52 -21.30
C THR A 400 -47.17 -21.77 -20.79
N GLU A 401 -46.96 -22.08 -19.52
CA GLU A 401 -45.74 -22.78 -19.07
C GLU A 401 -46.12 -24.16 -18.51
N LYS A 402 -45.42 -25.18 -18.99
CA LYS A 402 -45.61 -26.58 -18.61
C LYS A 402 -44.99 -26.80 -17.22
N HIS A 403 -45.83 -27.11 -16.23
CA HIS A 403 -45.39 -27.79 -15.03
C HIS A 403 -45.11 -29.26 -15.34
N VAL A 404 -43.87 -29.68 -15.15
CA VAL A 404 -43.52 -31.10 -14.94
C VAL A 404 -43.29 -31.26 -13.45
N GLU A 405 -44.28 -31.83 -12.77
CA GLU A 405 -44.18 -32.26 -11.38
C GLU A 405 -43.50 -33.64 -11.35
N ILE A 406 -42.27 -33.71 -10.81
CA ILE A 406 -41.72 -34.97 -10.31
C ILE A 406 -41.64 -34.81 -8.79
N ARG A 407 -42.58 -35.44 -8.08
CA ARG A 407 -42.48 -35.64 -6.64
C ARG A 407 -41.72 -36.92 -6.38
N THR A 408 -40.61 -36.81 -5.67
CA THR A 408 -40.10 -37.87 -4.81
C THR A 408 -39.55 -37.24 -3.52
N GLU A 409 -40.38 -37.38 -2.50
CA GLU A 409 -40.11 -37.52 -1.07
C GLU A 409 -38.85 -36.88 -0.45
N GLY A 410 -39.09 -35.89 0.42
CA GLY A 410 -38.39 -35.78 1.70
C GLY A 410 -37.21 -34.80 1.77
N ASN A 411 -37.49 -33.49 1.81
CA ASN A 411 -37.04 -32.60 2.90
C ASN A 411 -37.46 -31.15 2.61
N VAL A 412 -38.01 -30.50 3.64
CA VAL A 412 -38.40 -29.09 3.63
C VAL A 412 -37.12 -28.24 3.54
N VAL A 413 -36.89 -27.59 2.40
CA VAL A 413 -35.89 -26.52 2.27
C VAL A 413 -36.59 -25.21 2.61
N HIS A 414 -36.13 -24.54 3.66
CA HIS A 414 -36.52 -23.16 3.95
C HIS A 414 -36.17 -22.27 2.75
N ASN A 415 -37.18 -21.62 2.18
CA ASN A 415 -37.00 -20.54 1.21
C ASN A 415 -36.21 -19.40 1.85
N VAL A 416 -34.90 -19.35 1.57
CA VAL A 416 -34.09 -18.14 1.79
C VAL A 416 -34.40 -17.19 0.63
N SER A 417 -34.99 -16.04 0.97
CA SER A 417 -35.14 -14.91 0.08
C SER A 417 -33.76 -14.54 -0.53
N ARG A 418 -33.64 -14.58 -1.86
CA ARG A 418 -32.46 -14.09 -2.59
C ARG A 418 -32.25 -12.60 -2.33
N THR A 419 -31.42 -12.26 -1.36
CA THR A 419 -30.86 -10.91 -1.19
C THR A 419 -29.72 -10.71 -2.19
N SER A 420 -29.96 -9.85 -3.18
CA SER A 420 -29.02 -9.13 -4.07
C SER A 420 -27.58 -9.66 -4.16
N ALA A 421 -27.25 -10.37 -5.23
CA ALA A 421 -25.86 -10.67 -5.60
C ALA A 421 -25.09 -9.35 -5.86
N ARG A 422 -23.96 -9.19 -5.17
CA ARG A 422 -23.06 -8.03 -5.20
C ARG A 422 -22.00 -8.17 -6.30
N ASN A 423 -21.51 -7.02 -6.79
CA ASN A 423 -20.45 -6.82 -7.78
C ASN A 423 -19.07 -7.39 -7.36
N TYR A 424 -18.86 -8.71 -7.44
CA TYR A 424 -17.54 -9.32 -7.29
C TYR A 424 -17.13 -9.97 -8.61
N THR A 425 -15.87 -9.84 -9.02
CA THR A 425 -15.35 -10.41 -10.28
C THR A 425 -15.19 -11.93 -10.17
N GLY A 426 -15.47 -12.69 -11.23
CA GLY A 426 -15.45 -14.17 -11.24
C GLY A 426 -16.83 -14.78 -11.50
N SER A 427 -16.91 -16.09 -11.74
CA SER A 427 -18.16 -16.82 -12.03
C SER A 427 -18.75 -17.55 -10.82
N GLY A 428 -18.08 -17.52 -9.66
CA GLY A 428 -18.52 -18.18 -8.44
C GLY A 428 -18.33 -19.69 -8.46
N THR A 429 -17.54 -20.23 -9.38
CA THR A 429 -17.24 -21.67 -9.48
C THR A 429 -15.96 -22.02 -8.71
N ALA A 430 -15.69 -23.32 -8.48
CA ALA A 430 -14.48 -23.74 -7.77
C ALA A 430 -13.18 -23.39 -8.52
N ASP A 431 -13.24 -23.38 -9.86
CA ASP A 431 -12.11 -23.04 -10.73
C ASP A 431 -12.00 -21.52 -11.00
N ASP A 432 -13.11 -20.78 -10.88
CA ASP A 432 -13.18 -19.32 -11.03
C ASP A 432 -14.10 -18.69 -9.95
N PRO A 433 -13.58 -18.51 -8.72
CA PRO A 433 -14.34 -18.02 -7.58
C PRO A 433 -14.53 -16.50 -7.63
N TYR A 434 -15.62 -16.00 -7.02
CA TYR A 434 -15.84 -14.57 -6.84
C TYR A 434 -14.74 -13.95 -5.97
N VAL A 435 -14.01 -12.98 -6.52
CA VAL A 435 -12.91 -12.29 -5.86
C VAL A 435 -13.43 -11.14 -5.01
N VAL A 436 -13.26 -11.28 -3.70
CA VAL A 436 -13.72 -10.30 -2.70
C VAL A 436 -12.58 -9.32 -2.37
N ASP A 437 -12.85 -8.02 -2.55
CA ASP A 437 -11.97 -6.91 -2.15
C ASP A 437 -12.76 -5.81 -1.41
N TRP A 438 -12.06 -4.75 -0.99
CA TRP A 438 -12.61 -3.60 -0.28
C TRP A 438 -13.42 -2.69 -1.20
N ASP A 439 -14.62 -2.32 -0.76
CA ASP A 439 -15.40 -1.28 -1.41
C ASP A 439 -14.86 0.12 -1.07
N LEU A 440 -15.15 1.12 -1.90
CA LEU A 440 -14.74 2.50 -1.65
C LEU A 440 -15.42 3.03 -0.37
N GLY A 441 -14.63 3.41 0.64
CA GLY A 441 -15.15 3.92 1.92
C GLY A 441 -15.70 2.85 2.88
N ASP A 442 -15.39 1.58 2.64
CA ASP A 442 -15.85 0.44 3.44
C ASP A 442 -15.50 0.61 4.94
N PRO A 443 -16.48 0.55 5.87
CA PRO A 443 -16.23 0.67 7.31
C PRO A 443 -15.49 -0.54 7.89
N GLU A 444 -15.49 -1.69 7.22
CA GLU A 444 -14.69 -2.85 7.60
C GLU A 444 -13.20 -2.64 7.28
N ASN A 445 -12.85 -1.76 6.33
CA ASN A 445 -11.46 -1.44 5.99
C ASN A 445 -10.76 -0.71 7.16
N PRO A 446 -9.66 -1.25 7.73
CA PRO A 446 -8.97 -0.64 8.87
C PRO A 446 -8.43 0.78 8.61
N TYR A 447 -8.16 1.14 7.35
CA TYR A 447 -7.75 2.50 6.99
C TYR A 447 -8.86 3.53 7.19
N ASN A 448 -10.14 3.13 7.13
CA ASN A 448 -11.30 4.01 7.28
C ASN A 448 -11.80 4.14 8.73
N TRP A 449 -11.14 3.47 9.68
CA TRP A 449 -11.56 3.54 11.09
C TRP A 449 -11.40 4.95 11.68
N PRO A 450 -12.28 5.33 12.63
CA PRO A 450 -12.20 6.65 13.25
C PRO A 450 -10.88 6.84 13.99
N TRP A 451 -10.32 8.05 13.91
CA TRP A 451 -9.02 8.42 14.47
C TRP A 451 -8.82 7.97 15.92
N LYS A 452 -9.83 8.16 16.78
CA LYS A 452 -9.80 7.74 18.19
C LYS A 452 -9.54 6.24 18.35
N ARG A 453 -10.12 5.41 17.49
CA ARG A 453 -9.95 3.95 17.52
C ARG A 453 -8.53 3.57 17.11
N LYS A 454 -7.98 4.21 16.07
CA LYS A 454 -6.60 3.97 15.64
C LYS A 454 -5.61 4.25 16.78
N TRP A 455 -5.75 5.39 17.45
CA TRP A 455 -4.88 5.75 18.58
C TRP A 455 -5.11 4.93 19.84
N LEU A 456 -6.34 4.49 20.11
CA LEU A 456 -6.62 3.58 21.21
C LEU A 456 -5.87 2.25 21.01
N ILE A 457 -5.90 1.71 19.79
CA ILE A 457 -5.16 0.50 19.41
C ILE A 457 -3.65 0.74 19.53
N THR A 458 -3.12 1.84 18.99
CA THR A 458 -1.69 2.16 19.09
C THR A 458 -1.22 2.30 20.53
N SER A 459 -2.04 2.92 21.39
CA SER A 459 -1.75 3.07 22.81
C SER A 459 -1.72 1.72 23.53
N GLN A 460 -2.62 0.81 23.17
CA GLN A 460 -2.63 -0.56 23.70
C GLN A 460 -1.40 -1.35 23.25
N LEU A 461 -1.01 -1.26 21.98
CA LEU A 461 0.21 -1.90 21.48
C LEU A 461 1.46 -1.35 22.17
N ALA A 462 1.54 -0.03 22.33
CA ALA A 462 2.63 0.62 23.05
C ALA A 462 2.69 0.15 24.53
N LEU A 463 1.55 0.13 25.23
CA LEU A 463 1.49 -0.31 26.62
C LEU A 463 1.87 -1.80 26.77
N GLY A 464 1.44 -2.65 25.83
CA GLY A 464 1.83 -4.07 25.82
C GLY A 464 3.31 -4.29 25.63
N THR A 465 3.91 -3.58 24.67
CA THR A 465 5.36 -3.63 24.46
C THR A 465 6.13 -3.08 25.66
N TRP A 466 5.68 -1.95 26.23
CA TRP A 466 6.26 -1.42 27.47
C TRP A 466 6.18 -2.43 28.61
N THR A 467 5.05 -3.11 28.79
CA THR A 467 4.85 -4.11 29.86
C THR A 467 5.85 -5.27 29.76
N VAL A 468 6.07 -5.77 28.55
CA VAL A 468 7.05 -6.84 28.29
C VAL A 468 8.48 -6.33 28.56
N SER A 469 8.83 -5.16 28.05
CA SER A 469 10.15 -4.59 28.25
C SER A 469 10.42 -4.21 29.73
N PHE A 470 9.40 -3.73 30.45
CA PHE A 470 9.41 -3.47 31.89
C PHE A 470 9.67 -4.74 32.69
N ALA A 471 8.92 -5.81 32.41
CA ALA A 471 9.05 -7.07 33.12
C ALA A 471 10.41 -7.77 32.88
N SER A 472 11.08 -7.46 31.77
CA SER A 472 12.42 -7.96 31.49
C SER A 472 13.48 -7.44 32.47
N SER A 473 13.32 -6.19 32.94
CA SER A 473 14.30 -5.45 33.72
C SER A 473 13.91 -5.27 35.19
N SER A 474 12.61 -5.23 35.51
CA SER A 474 12.11 -5.07 36.88
C SER A 474 12.62 -6.15 37.85
N TYR A 475 12.89 -7.35 37.34
CA TYR A 475 13.52 -8.43 38.10
C TYR A 475 14.90 -8.06 38.66
N SER A 476 15.69 -7.25 37.94
CA SER A 476 17.06 -6.89 38.35
C SER A 476 17.12 -6.16 39.70
N GLY A 477 16.16 -5.27 39.97
CA GLY A 477 16.09 -4.52 41.24
C GLY A 477 15.81 -5.39 42.47
N GLY A 478 15.37 -6.64 42.27
CA GLY A 478 15.06 -7.60 43.33
C GLY A 478 16.07 -8.73 43.51
N ILE A 479 17.12 -8.82 42.66
CA ILE A 479 18.04 -9.98 42.64
C ILE A 479 18.70 -10.21 44.00
N SER A 480 19.20 -9.16 44.65
CA SER A 480 19.87 -9.27 45.95
C SER A 480 18.94 -9.82 47.04
N PHE A 481 17.68 -9.37 47.06
CA PHE A 481 16.67 -9.85 48.01
C PHE A 481 16.20 -11.27 47.70
N LEU A 482 16.06 -11.61 46.42
CA LEU A 482 15.73 -12.95 45.97
C LEU A 482 16.79 -13.97 46.41
N ARG A 483 18.08 -13.65 46.26
CA ARG A 483 19.19 -14.53 46.68
C ARG A 483 19.26 -14.75 48.19
N GLN A 484 18.78 -13.81 48.99
CA GLN A 484 18.71 -13.96 50.45
C GLN A 484 17.61 -14.95 50.87
N ASP A 485 16.49 -14.96 50.17
CA ASP A 485 15.34 -15.80 50.47
C ASP A 485 15.43 -17.20 49.84
N ILE A 486 15.93 -17.27 48.60
CA ILE A 486 16.19 -18.53 47.88
C ILE A 486 17.69 -18.59 47.57
N PRO A 487 18.48 -19.36 48.34
CA PRO A 487 19.93 -19.42 48.17
C PRO A 487 20.32 -19.86 46.75
N MET A 488 21.04 -19.00 46.05
CA MET A 488 21.60 -19.27 44.71
C MET A 488 22.83 -18.41 44.45
N SER A 489 23.66 -18.84 43.49
CA SER A 489 24.80 -18.06 43.04
C SER A 489 24.35 -16.82 42.26
N GLU A 490 25.24 -15.85 42.10
CA GLU A 490 24.93 -14.60 41.40
C GLU A 490 24.62 -14.83 39.94
N GLU A 491 25.41 -15.71 39.34
CA GLU A 491 25.33 -16.10 37.95
C GLU A 491 23.97 -16.73 37.65
N VAL A 492 23.47 -17.56 38.58
CA VAL A 492 22.15 -18.20 38.47
C VAL A 492 21.00 -17.20 38.65
N ALA A 493 21.16 -16.17 39.49
CA ALA A 493 20.15 -15.12 39.61
C ALA A 493 20.12 -14.24 38.34
N VAL A 494 21.28 -13.81 37.84
CA VAL A 494 21.40 -13.03 36.59
C VAL A 494 20.90 -13.82 35.38
N LEU A 495 21.06 -15.15 35.38
CA LEU A 495 20.48 -16.05 34.39
C LEU A 495 18.95 -15.86 34.23
N GLY A 496 18.23 -15.42 35.27
CA GLY A 496 16.81 -15.07 35.15
C GLY A 496 16.52 -13.88 34.22
N ILE A 497 17.42 -12.90 34.16
CA ILE A 497 17.35 -11.79 33.18
C ILE A 497 17.62 -12.36 31.80
N SER A 498 18.72 -13.10 31.66
CA SER A 498 19.18 -13.67 30.39
C SER A 498 18.16 -14.63 29.77
N LEU A 499 17.56 -15.52 30.55
CA LEU A 499 16.55 -16.47 30.06
C LEU A 499 15.28 -15.78 29.60
N TYR A 500 14.87 -14.69 30.26
CA TYR A 500 13.70 -13.93 29.82
C TYR A 500 13.92 -13.30 28.45
N VAL A 501 15.09 -12.67 28.25
CA VAL A 501 15.45 -12.05 26.97
C VAL A 501 15.76 -13.09 25.91
N LEU A 502 16.42 -14.19 26.27
CA LEU A 502 16.60 -15.34 25.42
C LEU A 502 15.25 -15.93 25.01
N GLY A 503 14.24 -15.86 25.88
CA GLY A 503 12.86 -16.17 25.55
C GLY A 503 12.32 -15.37 24.37
N PHE A 504 12.77 -14.12 24.16
CA PHE A 504 12.42 -13.37 22.95
C PHE A 504 13.03 -13.94 21.66
N ALA A 505 14.08 -14.77 21.76
CA ALA A 505 14.76 -15.46 20.64
C ALA A 505 14.50 -16.97 20.57
N LEU A 506 14.17 -17.63 21.69
CA LEU A 506 13.77 -19.05 21.74
C LEU A 506 12.29 -19.20 21.52
N GLY A 507 11.55 -18.25 22.04
CA GLY A 507 10.46 -17.72 21.29
C GLY A 507 10.98 -17.04 20.02
N ASP A 508 11.69 -17.74 19.14
CA ASP A 508 11.85 -17.54 17.69
C ASP A 508 12.34 -18.89 17.12
N LEU A 509 12.98 -19.75 17.94
CA LEU A 509 13.63 -21.02 17.58
C LEU A 509 13.04 -22.32 18.22
N SER A 510 12.15 -22.26 19.22
CA SER A 510 11.83 -23.43 20.06
C SER A 510 11.00 -24.49 19.32
N THR A 511 11.66 -25.62 19.07
CA THR A 511 11.17 -26.87 18.48
C THR A 511 10.67 -27.89 19.51
N THR A 512 10.51 -27.53 20.79
CA THR A 512 10.41 -28.54 21.87
C THR A 512 9.13 -28.59 22.69
N LEU A 513 8.10 -27.81 22.40
CA LEU A 513 6.75 -28.09 22.88
C LEU A 513 5.77 -27.73 21.77
N ASP A 514 4.82 -28.62 21.51
CA ASP A 514 3.90 -28.58 20.38
C ASP A 514 3.46 -27.16 19.99
N GLU A 515 3.70 -26.87 18.71
CA GLU A 515 2.88 -26.03 17.82
C GLU A 515 3.03 -24.49 17.84
N TYR A 516 3.78 -23.79 18.73
CA TYR A 516 3.82 -22.30 18.65
C TYR A 516 5.18 -21.62 18.90
N SER A 517 5.79 -21.05 17.84
CA SER A 517 7.02 -20.23 17.86
C SER A 517 6.76 -18.71 17.60
N PRO A 518 7.68 -17.78 17.84
CA PRO A 518 7.51 -16.34 17.51
C PRO A 518 7.99 -15.84 16.16
N LEU A 519 8.78 -16.64 15.44
CA LEU A 519 8.69 -16.68 13.97
C LEU A 519 7.40 -17.36 13.49
N LEU A 520 6.61 -17.95 14.38
CA LEU A 520 5.20 -18.26 14.13
C LEU A 520 4.38 -17.00 14.41
N PHE A 521 4.52 -16.30 15.54
CA PHE A 521 3.58 -15.22 15.90
C PHE A 521 3.43 -14.12 14.85
N ALA A 522 4.47 -13.76 14.08
CA ALA A 522 4.33 -12.85 12.95
C ALA A 522 3.56 -13.47 11.76
N PRO A 523 4.03 -14.56 11.11
CA PRO A 523 3.28 -15.28 10.07
C PRO A 523 1.88 -15.75 10.51
N LEU A 524 1.73 -16.27 11.72
CA LEU A 524 0.44 -16.63 12.32
C LEU A 524 -0.47 -15.43 12.49
N SER A 525 0.06 -14.25 12.85
CA SER A 525 -0.75 -13.04 12.93
C SER A 525 -1.27 -12.60 11.56
N GLU A 526 -0.51 -12.88 10.49
CA GLU A 526 -0.95 -12.67 9.11
C GLU A 526 -1.96 -13.73 8.67
N MET A 527 -1.86 -14.96 9.15
CA MET A 527 -2.76 -16.06 8.78
C MET A 527 -4.09 -16.06 9.55
N TYR A 528 -4.02 -15.98 10.88
CA TYR A 528 -5.16 -16.10 11.79
C TYR A 528 -5.67 -14.74 12.32
N GLY A 529 -4.96 -13.66 12.01
CA GLY A 529 -5.26 -12.29 12.43
C GLY A 529 -4.53 -11.88 13.71
N ARG A 530 -4.09 -10.61 13.76
CA ARG A 530 -3.21 -10.07 14.82
C ARG A 530 -3.77 -10.17 16.23
N ARG A 531 -5.06 -9.87 16.40
CA ARG A 531 -5.72 -9.82 17.72
C ARG A 531 -5.64 -11.14 18.48
N ARG A 532 -6.02 -12.26 17.83
CA ARG A 532 -6.08 -13.58 18.47
C ARG A 532 -4.72 -13.99 19.01
N ILE A 533 -3.69 -13.80 18.19
CA ILE A 533 -2.32 -14.08 18.58
C ILE A 533 -1.92 -13.19 19.77
N PHE A 534 -2.15 -11.87 19.72
CA PHE A 534 -1.86 -11.00 20.86
C PHE A 534 -2.56 -11.42 22.14
N LEU A 535 -3.87 -11.71 22.12
CA LEU A 535 -4.60 -12.07 23.33
C LEU A 535 -4.17 -13.43 23.89
N CYS A 536 -3.97 -14.45 23.05
CA CYS A 536 -3.52 -15.76 23.49
C CYS A 536 -2.13 -15.69 24.12
N THR A 537 -1.17 -15.04 23.44
CA THR A 537 0.20 -14.96 23.94
C THR A 537 0.29 -14.11 25.19
N PHE A 538 -0.44 -12.99 25.26
CA PHE A 538 -0.44 -12.10 26.42
C PHE A 538 -1.18 -12.72 27.64
N SER A 539 -2.15 -13.61 27.41
CA SER A 539 -2.80 -14.39 28.48
C SER A 539 -1.82 -15.40 29.10
N ILE A 540 -1.12 -16.17 28.26
CA ILE A 540 -0.08 -17.10 28.68
C ILE A 540 1.04 -16.36 29.43
N TYR A 541 1.49 -15.24 28.87
CA TYR A 541 2.46 -14.33 29.47
C TYR A 541 2.05 -13.87 30.87
N THR A 542 0.79 -13.46 31.04
CA THR A 542 0.25 -13.03 32.33
C THR A 542 0.30 -14.18 33.34
N LEU A 543 -0.11 -15.40 32.96
CA LEU A 543 -0.08 -16.56 33.86
C LEU A 543 1.34 -16.94 34.31
N PHE A 544 2.35 -16.80 33.46
CA PHE A 544 3.73 -17.11 33.86
C PHE A 544 4.29 -16.14 34.90
N HIS A 545 3.89 -14.87 34.90
CA HIS A 545 4.26 -13.94 35.98
C HIS A 545 3.66 -14.34 37.32
N MET A 546 2.42 -14.85 37.34
CA MET A 546 1.82 -15.45 38.53
C MET A 546 2.64 -16.66 39.01
N GLY A 547 3.11 -17.51 38.09
CA GLY A 547 4.00 -18.62 38.41
C GLY A 547 5.30 -18.19 39.07
N GLY A 548 5.92 -17.11 38.59
CA GLY A 548 7.12 -16.53 39.21
C GLY A 548 6.87 -15.96 40.61
N ALA A 549 5.70 -15.37 40.84
CA ALA A 549 5.30 -14.84 42.15
C ALA A 549 5.07 -15.94 43.20
N LEU A 550 4.57 -17.10 42.76
CA LEU A 550 4.31 -18.28 43.59
C LEU A 550 5.51 -19.25 43.67
N ALA A 551 6.66 -18.86 43.13
CA ALA A 551 7.84 -19.72 43.08
C ALA A 551 8.51 -19.88 44.47
N HIS A 552 8.90 -21.12 44.76
CA HIS A 552 9.60 -21.51 45.99
C HIS A 552 11.01 -22.07 45.73
N ASN A 553 11.39 -22.19 44.46
CA ASN A 553 12.70 -22.71 44.06
C ASN A 553 13.20 -21.97 42.82
N VAL A 554 14.52 -22.04 42.61
CA VAL A 554 15.22 -21.37 41.51
C VAL A 554 14.71 -21.83 40.14
N ALA A 555 14.53 -23.14 39.96
CA ALA A 555 14.10 -23.72 38.69
C ALA A 555 12.76 -23.14 38.21
N THR A 556 11.79 -22.99 39.13
CA THR A 556 10.47 -22.41 38.82
C THR A 556 10.61 -20.96 38.37
N ILE A 557 11.47 -20.17 39.03
CA ILE A 557 11.73 -18.77 38.64
C ILE A 557 12.33 -18.72 37.23
N LEU A 558 13.36 -19.53 36.95
CA LEU A 558 14.03 -19.54 35.66
C LEU A 558 13.10 -20.00 34.51
N ILE A 559 12.34 -21.08 34.73
CA ILE A 559 11.40 -21.61 33.73
C ILE A 559 10.27 -20.61 33.46
N THR A 560 9.64 -20.08 34.51
CA THR A 560 8.55 -19.10 34.34
C THR A 560 9.04 -17.81 33.66
N ARG A 561 10.27 -17.37 33.94
CA ARG A 561 10.88 -16.24 33.23
C ARG A 561 11.16 -16.54 31.76
N LEU A 562 11.70 -17.71 31.43
CA LEU A 562 11.91 -18.12 30.05
C LEU A 562 10.57 -18.13 29.28
N LEU A 563 9.56 -18.82 29.82
CA LEU A 563 8.25 -18.96 29.19
C LEU A 563 7.49 -17.63 29.09
N ALA A 564 7.63 -16.74 30.08
CA ALA A 564 7.14 -15.36 30.00
C ALA A 564 7.85 -14.57 28.88
N GLY A 565 9.17 -14.73 28.71
CA GLY A 565 9.89 -14.16 27.58
C GLY A 565 9.35 -14.63 26.23
N ILE A 566 9.17 -15.95 26.07
CA ILE A 566 8.64 -16.57 24.85
C ILE A 566 7.27 -16.02 24.48
N SER A 567 6.34 -16.01 25.44
CA SER A 567 4.96 -15.53 25.23
C SER A 567 4.85 -14.01 25.10
N GLY A 568 5.78 -13.25 25.71
CA GLY A 568 5.86 -11.79 25.63
C GLY A 568 6.44 -11.25 24.32
N SER A 569 6.99 -12.10 23.44
CA SER A 569 7.63 -11.67 22.18
C SER A 569 6.67 -11.06 21.15
N ALA A 570 5.39 -11.49 21.12
CA ALA A 570 4.45 -11.11 20.06
C ALA A 570 4.23 -9.58 19.92
N PRO A 571 4.00 -8.79 20.98
CA PRO A 571 3.97 -7.32 20.92
C PRO A 571 5.19 -6.69 20.24
N LEU A 572 6.39 -7.22 20.50
CA LEU A 572 7.62 -6.68 19.95
C LEU A 572 7.74 -6.89 18.43
N THR A 573 7.27 -8.04 17.92
CA THR A 573 7.37 -8.40 16.50
C THR A 573 6.18 -7.91 15.67
N ASN A 574 4.96 -7.96 16.22
CA ASN A 574 3.74 -7.75 15.44
C ASN A 574 3.21 -6.31 15.46
N ALA A 575 3.63 -5.48 16.43
CA ALA A 575 3.08 -4.13 16.56
C ALA A 575 3.42 -3.21 15.38
N GLY A 576 4.61 -3.35 14.78
CA GLY A 576 4.98 -2.60 13.59
C GLY A 576 4.04 -2.87 12.40
N GLY A 577 3.70 -4.15 12.19
CA GLY A 577 2.71 -4.55 11.19
C GLY A 577 1.30 -4.10 11.55
N ALA A 578 0.90 -4.16 12.82
CA ALA A 578 -0.41 -3.70 13.25
C ALA A 578 -0.61 -2.18 13.01
N ILE A 579 0.44 -1.38 13.22
CA ILE A 579 0.43 0.06 12.94
C ILE A 579 0.36 0.32 11.43
N SER A 580 1.07 -0.46 10.61
CA SER A 580 1.00 -0.31 9.14
C SER A 580 -0.36 -0.66 8.55
N ASP A 581 -1.13 -1.54 9.20
CA ASP A 581 -2.43 -1.94 8.69
C ASP A 581 -3.55 -0.90 8.95
N ILE A 582 -3.36 0.01 9.92
CA ILE A 582 -4.39 0.99 10.31
C ILE A 582 -4.03 2.44 9.93
N PHE A 583 -2.75 2.76 9.74
CA PHE A 583 -2.30 4.10 9.34
C PHE A 583 -1.82 4.13 7.90
N THR A 584 -2.22 5.18 7.18
CA THR A 584 -1.71 5.47 5.84
C THR A 584 -0.20 5.80 5.90
N ALA A 585 0.51 5.64 4.78
CA ALA A 585 1.96 5.88 4.72
C ALA A 585 2.38 7.28 5.24
N ARG A 586 1.54 8.30 5.05
CA ARG A 586 1.75 9.67 5.52
C ARG A 586 1.62 9.80 7.05
N GLU A 587 0.65 9.13 7.66
CA GLU A 587 0.35 9.21 9.10
C GLU A 587 1.24 8.27 9.93
N ARG A 588 1.68 7.16 9.32
CA ARG A 588 2.46 6.08 9.96
C ARG A 588 3.72 6.58 10.67
N GLY A 589 4.37 7.63 10.16
CA GLY A 589 5.62 8.15 10.73
C GLY A 589 5.49 8.64 12.17
N ILE A 590 4.40 9.33 12.52
CA ILE A 590 4.17 9.84 13.88
C ILE A 590 3.76 8.70 14.81
N ALA A 591 2.87 7.82 14.35
CA ALA A 591 2.41 6.67 15.13
C ALA A 591 3.57 5.72 15.47
N ALA A 592 4.45 5.42 14.50
CA ALA A 592 5.63 4.58 14.70
C ALA A 592 6.64 5.23 15.67
N ALA A 593 6.87 6.54 15.55
CA ALA A 593 7.76 7.27 16.46
C ALA A 593 7.27 7.22 17.91
N LEU A 594 5.99 7.49 18.15
CA LEU A 594 5.43 7.44 19.51
C LEU A 594 5.44 6.02 20.08
N TYR A 595 5.03 5.02 19.30
CA TYR A 595 5.09 3.61 19.69
C TYR A 595 6.52 3.18 20.08
N SER A 596 7.52 3.59 19.31
CA SER A 596 8.90 3.17 19.53
C SER A 596 9.48 3.62 20.87
N THR A 597 8.90 4.63 21.53
CA THR A 597 9.30 5.06 22.88
C THR A 597 9.04 3.99 23.95
N ALA A 598 7.94 3.25 23.78
CA ALA A 598 7.44 2.33 24.78
C ALA A 598 8.40 1.17 25.13
N PRO A 599 9.01 0.45 24.16
CA PRO A 599 10.00 -0.58 24.47
C PRO A 599 11.26 -0.04 25.16
N PHE A 600 11.61 1.24 24.99
CA PHE A 600 12.84 1.82 25.57
C PHE A 600 12.65 2.37 26.97
N LEU A 601 11.45 2.84 27.31
CA LEU A 601 11.14 3.27 28.68
C LEU A 601 10.93 2.10 29.65
N GLY A 602 10.58 0.91 29.15
CA GLY A 602 10.42 -0.30 29.98
C GLY A 602 11.69 -0.65 30.77
N PRO A 603 12.85 -0.85 30.10
CA PRO A 603 14.16 -1.13 30.71
C PRO A 603 14.60 -0.11 31.75
N VAL A 604 14.20 1.15 31.60
CA VAL A 604 14.51 2.24 32.55
C VAL A 604 13.61 2.21 33.77
N THR A 605 12.30 2.05 33.56
CA THR A 605 11.31 2.05 34.64
C THR A 605 11.33 0.78 35.48
N GLY A 606 11.81 -0.34 34.90
CA GLY A 606 11.93 -1.63 35.57
C GLY A 606 12.75 -1.59 36.86
N PRO A 607 14.06 -1.31 36.82
CA PRO A 607 14.91 -1.29 38.01
C PRO A 607 14.45 -0.30 39.08
N ILE A 608 13.88 0.84 38.67
CA ILE A 608 13.34 1.85 39.59
C ILE A 608 12.21 1.24 40.42
N ILE A 609 11.18 0.74 39.75
CA ILE A 609 9.99 0.20 40.43
C ILE A 609 10.35 -1.12 41.15
N GLY A 610 11.08 -2.01 40.48
CA GLY A 610 11.53 -3.28 41.04
C GLY A 610 12.43 -3.13 42.27
N GLY A 611 13.32 -2.12 42.27
CA GLY A 611 14.19 -1.80 43.40
C GLY A 611 13.42 -1.34 44.64
N TYR A 612 12.52 -0.35 44.48
CA TYR A 612 11.70 0.15 45.59
C TYR A 612 10.71 -0.90 46.12
N VAL A 613 10.08 -1.67 45.23
CA VAL A 613 9.16 -2.73 45.62
C VAL A 613 9.88 -3.84 46.37
N SER A 614 11.02 -4.30 45.86
CA SER A 614 11.78 -5.40 46.47
C SER A 614 12.45 -4.99 47.79
N GLN A 615 12.86 -3.73 47.93
CA GLN A 615 13.43 -3.18 49.17
C GLN A 615 12.39 -3.02 50.28
N SER A 616 11.10 -2.85 49.93
CA SER A 616 10.04 -2.65 50.92
C SER A 616 9.85 -3.89 51.78
N ARG A 617 10.02 -3.74 53.10
CA ARG A 617 9.90 -4.82 54.09
C ARG A 617 8.54 -5.53 54.09
N HIS A 618 7.48 -4.83 53.68
CA HIS A 618 6.12 -5.38 53.66
C HIS A 618 5.77 -6.10 52.36
N LEU A 619 6.46 -5.79 51.26
CA LEU A 619 6.13 -6.30 49.92
C LEU A 619 7.11 -7.41 49.49
N GLY A 620 8.41 -7.14 49.63
CA GLY A 620 9.49 -8.06 49.24
C GLY A 620 9.60 -8.30 47.72
N TRP A 621 10.56 -9.14 47.34
CA TRP A 621 10.88 -9.40 45.92
C TRP A 621 9.75 -10.11 45.15
N ARG A 622 8.94 -10.94 45.83
CA ARG A 622 7.79 -11.63 45.20
C ARG A 622 6.77 -10.63 44.66
N TRP A 623 6.63 -9.48 45.32
CA TRP A 623 5.68 -8.46 44.88
C TRP A 623 6.07 -7.80 43.56
N SER A 624 7.36 -7.85 43.18
CA SER A 624 7.78 -7.44 41.84
C SER A 624 7.15 -8.32 40.75
N PHE A 625 7.05 -9.64 40.97
CA PHE A 625 6.35 -10.55 40.04
C PHE A 625 4.84 -10.34 40.03
N TRP A 626 4.23 -10.14 41.20
CA TRP A 626 2.81 -9.80 41.26
C TRP A 626 2.48 -8.47 40.59
N LEU A 627 3.38 -7.48 40.68
CA LEU A 627 3.21 -6.21 39.97
C LEU A 627 3.29 -6.42 38.45
N MET A 628 4.25 -7.23 37.98
CA MET A 628 4.30 -7.63 36.57
C MET A 628 3.01 -8.33 36.14
N PHE A 629 2.47 -9.24 36.98
CA PHE A 629 1.18 -9.90 36.74
C PHE A 629 0.03 -8.91 36.64
N ILE A 630 -0.11 -7.98 37.59
CA ILE A 630 -1.21 -7.00 37.61
C ILE A 630 -1.15 -6.09 36.38
N ILE A 631 0.03 -5.55 36.05
CA ILE A 631 0.21 -4.69 34.87
C ILE A 631 -0.13 -5.47 33.60
N SER A 632 0.31 -6.73 33.51
CA SER A 632 0.01 -7.60 32.36
C SER A 632 -1.48 -7.91 32.26
N ALA A 633 -2.14 -8.21 33.38
CA ALA A 633 -3.58 -8.46 33.43
C ALA A 633 -4.39 -7.22 33.05
N VAL A 634 -4.02 -6.03 33.55
CA VAL A 634 -4.66 -4.76 33.18
C VAL A 634 -4.48 -4.49 31.69
N ASN A 635 -3.27 -4.71 31.14
CA ASN A 635 -3.04 -4.52 29.72
C ASN A 635 -3.75 -5.59 28.85
N LEU A 636 -3.94 -6.80 29.37
CA LEU A 636 -4.75 -7.84 28.73
C LEU A 636 -6.22 -7.41 28.66
N VAL A 637 -6.79 -6.94 29.78
CA VAL A 637 -8.16 -6.41 29.83
C VAL A 637 -8.30 -5.17 28.96
N PHE A 638 -7.31 -4.27 28.97
CA PHE A 638 -7.31 -3.13 28.07
C PHE A 638 -7.23 -3.59 26.61
N GLY A 639 -6.44 -4.61 26.30
CA GLY A 639 -6.43 -5.30 25.01
C GLY A 639 -7.81 -5.78 24.58
N THR A 640 -8.50 -6.53 25.44
CA THR A 640 -9.82 -7.09 25.14
C THR A 640 -10.92 -6.04 25.02
N LEU A 641 -10.79 -4.88 25.67
CA LEU A 641 -11.74 -3.76 25.60
C LEU A 641 -11.44 -2.79 24.46
N ALA A 642 -10.19 -2.39 24.28
CA ALA A 642 -9.74 -1.42 23.26
C ALA A 642 -9.87 -1.98 21.85
N THR A 643 -9.68 -3.30 21.72
CA THR A 643 -10.11 -4.02 20.54
C THR A 643 -11.48 -4.59 20.88
N PRO A 644 -12.61 -4.12 20.29
CA PRO A 644 -13.92 -4.62 20.67
C PRO A 644 -14.09 -6.07 20.19
N GLU A 645 -13.97 -7.03 21.10
CA GLU A 645 -14.76 -8.26 21.08
C GLU A 645 -15.83 -7.98 22.13
N THR A 646 -17.09 -7.96 21.75
CA THR A 646 -18.13 -8.13 22.78
C THR A 646 -17.94 -9.52 23.37
N VAL A 647 -17.48 -9.53 24.63
CA VAL A 647 -17.51 -10.60 25.64
C VAL A 647 -18.05 -11.95 25.16
N GLY A 648 -17.16 -12.95 25.10
CA GLY A 648 -17.53 -14.33 24.82
C GLY A 648 -16.39 -15.28 25.14
N LEU A 649 -16.10 -15.44 26.43
CA LEU A 649 -15.34 -16.58 26.95
C LEU A 649 -16.14 -17.86 26.67
N HIS A 650 -16.02 -18.42 25.47
CA HIS A 650 -16.38 -19.81 25.19
C HIS A 650 -15.25 -20.46 24.41
N ALA A 651 -14.34 -21.06 25.18
CA ALA A 651 -13.57 -22.19 24.70
C ALA A 651 -14.55 -23.34 24.37
N CYS A 652 -14.32 -23.96 23.22
CA CYS A 652 -14.69 -25.33 22.87
C CYS A 652 -16.19 -25.72 22.69
N TYR A 653 -16.40 -26.43 21.57
CA TYR A 653 -17.54 -27.28 21.17
C TYR A 653 -18.85 -26.62 20.69
N GLY A 654 -19.09 -26.72 19.37
CA GLY A 654 -20.43 -26.74 18.76
C GLY A 654 -20.68 -25.69 17.67
N PRO A 655 -21.20 -26.07 16.48
CA PRO A 655 -21.66 -25.11 15.50
C PRO A 655 -23.07 -24.63 15.85
N SER A 656 -23.37 -23.40 15.44
CA SER A 656 -24.71 -22.79 15.23
C SER A 656 -25.05 -21.64 16.18
N VAL A 657 -25.38 -20.52 15.54
CA VAL A 657 -26.30 -19.44 15.95
C VAL A 657 -25.70 -18.20 16.66
N CYS A 658 -25.65 -17.12 15.85
CA CYS A 658 -25.80 -15.68 16.12
C CYS A 658 -24.89 -14.95 17.14
N ALA A 659 -24.10 -13.96 16.66
CA ALA A 659 -24.10 -12.58 17.18
C ALA A 659 -23.11 -11.65 16.44
N GLU A 660 -23.58 -10.41 16.27
CA GLU A 660 -23.00 -9.15 15.78
C GLU A 660 -21.46 -8.94 15.71
N GLU A 661 -21.06 -8.43 14.53
CA GLU A 661 -19.99 -7.47 14.20
C GLU A 661 -19.03 -6.93 15.30
N LYS A 662 -17.71 -7.19 15.16
CA LYS A 662 -16.62 -6.18 14.96
C LYS A 662 -15.19 -6.71 15.23
N CYS A 663 -14.24 -6.11 14.49
CA CYS A 663 -12.81 -5.89 14.78
C CYS A 663 -11.77 -7.03 14.58
N TYR A 664 -11.23 -7.13 13.36
CA TYR A 664 -9.89 -7.69 13.11
C TYR A 664 -9.01 -6.62 12.46
N GLN A 665 -7.74 -6.51 12.88
CA GLN A 665 -6.82 -5.43 12.47
C GLN A 665 -6.11 -5.70 11.14
N TYR A 666 -6.38 -6.82 10.46
CA TYR A 666 -5.65 -7.24 9.26
C TYR A 666 -6.57 -7.38 8.06
N GLY A 667 -6.34 -6.55 7.03
CA GLY A 667 -7.19 -6.44 5.85
C GLY A 667 -7.48 -7.78 5.16
N PRO A 668 -6.46 -8.61 4.86
CA PRO A 668 -6.67 -9.91 4.21
C PRO A 668 -7.53 -10.89 5.01
N VAL A 669 -7.41 -10.92 6.35
CA VAL A 669 -8.22 -11.81 7.20
C VAL A 669 -9.68 -11.36 7.26
N LEU A 670 -9.93 -10.06 7.19
CA LEU A 670 -11.30 -9.52 7.11
C LEU A 670 -11.96 -9.92 5.79
N LEU A 671 -11.25 -9.76 4.67
CA LEU A 671 -11.75 -10.19 3.36
C LEU A 671 -11.98 -11.70 3.31
N ARG A 672 -11.12 -12.52 3.92
CA ARG A 672 -11.30 -13.99 3.99
C ARG A 672 -12.60 -14.36 4.68
N ARG A 673 -12.92 -13.65 5.75
CA ARG A 673 -14.18 -13.85 6.48
C ARG A 673 -15.37 -13.34 5.71
N ARG A 674 -15.24 -12.22 5.01
CA ARG A 674 -16.29 -11.71 4.11
C ARG A 674 -16.58 -12.73 3.02
N ALA A 675 -15.55 -13.26 2.36
CA ALA A 675 -15.68 -14.34 1.39
C ALA A 675 -16.37 -15.58 1.99
N HIS A 676 -15.93 -16.04 3.16
CA HIS A 676 -16.56 -17.18 3.83
C HIS A 676 -18.01 -16.89 4.28
N ARG A 677 -18.32 -15.64 4.67
CA ARG A 677 -19.69 -15.23 5.04
C ARG A 677 -20.59 -15.28 3.82
N LEU A 678 -20.16 -14.69 2.70
CA LEU A 678 -20.88 -14.71 1.43
C LEU A 678 -21.08 -16.15 0.93
N GLN A 679 -20.06 -17.00 1.02
CA GLN A 679 -20.16 -18.41 0.68
C GLN A 679 -21.16 -19.19 1.56
N LYS A 680 -21.29 -18.82 2.84
CA LYS A 680 -22.30 -19.41 3.74
C LYS A 680 -23.70 -18.90 3.43
N GLU A 681 -23.85 -17.61 3.13
CA GLU A 681 -25.12 -16.98 2.75
C GLU A 681 -25.67 -17.55 1.45
N THR A 682 -24.80 -17.99 0.53
CA THR A 682 -25.18 -18.68 -0.72
C THR A 682 -25.36 -20.19 -0.57
N GLY A 683 -25.27 -20.73 0.65
CA GLY A 683 -25.43 -22.16 0.91
C GLY A 683 -24.30 -23.04 0.34
N GLY A 684 -23.14 -22.46 0.01
CA GLY A 684 -21.98 -23.17 -0.55
C GLY A 684 -22.06 -23.46 -2.06
N VAL A 685 -23.07 -22.91 -2.76
CA VAL A 685 -23.23 -23.07 -4.21
C VAL A 685 -22.26 -22.18 -5.00
N GLU A 686 -21.95 -21.00 -4.46
CA GLU A 686 -21.01 -20.04 -5.05
C GLU A 686 -19.73 -19.96 -4.20
N TYR A 687 -18.56 -20.08 -4.84
CA TYR A 687 -17.26 -19.95 -4.21
C TYR A 687 -16.79 -18.50 -4.22
N TYR A 688 -16.33 -18.03 -3.06
CA TYR A 688 -15.77 -16.69 -2.87
C TYR A 688 -14.34 -16.82 -2.34
N VAL A 689 -13.38 -16.14 -2.94
CA VAL A 689 -11.96 -16.14 -2.55
C VAL A 689 -11.47 -14.70 -2.45
N THR A 690 -10.45 -14.43 -1.63
CA THR A 690 -9.89 -13.08 -1.52
C THR A 690 -8.86 -12.81 -2.61
N ALA A 691 -8.70 -11.54 -2.99
CA ALA A 691 -7.61 -11.11 -3.87
C ALA A 691 -6.21 -11.53 -3.35
N TYR A 692 -6.05 -11.68 -2.03
CA TYR A 692 -4.81 -12.10 -1.38
C TYR A 692 -4.53 -13.61 -1.45
N ASP A 693 -5.57 -14.43 -1.66
CA ASP A 693 -5.46 -15.89 -1.67
C ASP A 693 -5.45 -16.49 -3.07
N LEU A 694 -5.88 -15.73 -4.09
CA LEU A 694 -5.91 -16.16 -5.50
C LEU A 694 -4.56 -16.69 -6.01
N ARG A 695 -3.45 -16.28 -5.39
CA ARG A 695 -2.07 -16.66 -5.77
C ARG A 695 -1.33 -17.50 -4.72
N ARG A 696 -1.98 -17.89 -3.61
CA ARG A 696 -1.35 -18.63 -2.49
C ARG A 696 -1.86 -20.08 -2.44
N ASN A 697 -1.29 -20.94 -3.28
CA ASN A 697 -1.54 -22.40 -3.24
C ASN A 697 -0.50 -23.19 -2.42
N LEU A 698 0.26 -22.53 -1.53
CA LEU A 698 1.29 -23.22 -0.75
C LEU A 698 0.66 -23.88 0.50
N PRO A 699 0.91 -25.17 0.76
CA PRO A 699 0.45 -25.82 1.98
C PRO A 699 1.08 -25.16 3.22
N PHE A 700 0.36 -25.19 4.35
CA PHE A 700 0.74 -24.53 5.61
C PHE A 700 2.19 -24.80 6.00
N ASN A 701 2.61 -26.07 5.94
CA ASN A 701 3.96 -26.48 6.33
C ASN A 701 5.04 -25.80 5.48
N VAL A 702 4.82 -25.67 4.16
CA VAL A 702 5.76 -25.03 3.25
C VAL A 702 5.80 -23.52 3.48
N TYR A 703 4.64 -22.88 3.67
CA TYR A 703 4.58 -21.46 4.02
C TYR A 703 5.32 -21.15 5.32
N MET A 704 5.13 -22.00 6.34
CA MET A 704 5.80 -21.85 7.63
C MET A 704 7.30 -22.06 7.51
N ILE A 705 7.77 -23.12 6.84
CA ILE A 705 9.20 -23.39 6.63
C ILE A 705 9.88 -22.23 5.91
N ILE A 706 9.26 -21.70 4.85
CA ILE A 706 9.82 -20.56 4.10
C ILE A 706 9.95 -19.33 5.00
N ASN A 707 8.94 -18.99 5.80
CA ASN A 707 8.98 -17.80 6.66
C ASN A 707 9.91 -17.97 7.86
N LEU A 708 10.03 -19.18 8.41
CA LEU A 708 10.93 -19.52 9.53
C LEU A 708 12.41 -19.52 9.12
N THR A 709 12.72 -19.93 7.89
CA THR A 709 14.11 -20.05 7.41
C THR A 709 14.70 -18.74 6.89
N ARG A 710 13.87 -17.82 6.36
CA ARG A 710 14.30 -16.53 5.79
C ARG A 710 15.11 -15.64 6.74
N PRO A 711 14.75 -15.42 8.02
CA PRO A 711 15.53 -14.61 8.94
C PRO A 711 16.96 -15.12 9.14
N PHE A 712 17.13 -16.44 9.29
CA PHE A 712 18.46 -17.05 9.39
C PHE A 712 19.25 -16.85 8.10
N ARG A 713 18.61 -17.06 6.95
CA ARG A 713 19.23 -16.79 5.66
C ARG A 713 19.69 -15.34 5.57
N PHE A 714 18.84 -14.37 5.86
CA PHE A 714 19.18 -12.95 5.83
C PHE A 714 20.33 -12.60 6.78
N LEU A 715 20.36 -13.18 7.98
CA LEU A 715 21.43 -12.91 8.94
C LEU A 715 22.82 -13.31 8.43
N PHE A 716 22.92 -14.35 7.58
CA PHE A 716 24.20 -14.86 7.06
C PHE A 716 24.47 -14.49 5.59
N THR A 717 23.44 -14.23 4.78
CA THR A 717 23.58 -13.96 3.34
C THR A 717 23.47 -12.49 2.98
N GLU A 718 22.83 -11.66 3.82
CA GLU A 718 22.56 -10.25 3.52
C GLU A 718 23.41 -9.33 4.42
N PRO A 719 24.56 -8.80 3.92
CA PRO A 719 25.49 -8.02 4.71
C PRO A 719 24.86 -6.78 5.37
N ILE A 720 23.84 -6.21 4.73
CA ILE A 720 23.09 -5.07 5.25
C ILE A 720 22.36 -5.47 6.54
N VAL A 721 21.59 -6.56 6.50
CA VAL A 721 20.86 -7.08 7.67
C VAL A 721 21.85 -7.44 8.76
N THR A 722 22.94 -8.15 8.44
CA THR A 722 23.95 -8.56 9.41
C THR A 722 24.58 -7.38 10.15
N LEU A 723 25.05 -6.35 9.42
CA LEU A 723 25.73 -5.20 10.03
C LEU A 723 24.78 -4.34 10.87
N MET A 724 23.55 -4.12 10.38
CA MET A 724 22.54 -3.37 11.13
C MET A 724 22.07 -4.14 12.36
N ALA A 725 21.81 -5.44 12.22
CA ALA A 725 21.44 -6.31 13.31
C ALA A 725 22.54 -6.35 14.37
N PHE A 726 23.81 -6.50 13.97
CA PHE A 726 24.94 -6.51 14.89
C PHE A 726 25.04 -5.20 15.68
N TYR A 727 24.91 -4.05 15.00
CA TYR A 727 24.98 -2.77 15.69
C TYR A 727 23.82 -2.55 16.67
N ILE A 728 22.58 -2.87 16.26
CA ILE A 728 21.42 -2.85 17.15
C ILE A 728 21.63 -3.79 18.35
N SER A 729 22.22 -4.95 18.11
CA SER A 729 22.51 -5.95 19.15
C SER A 729 23.52 -5.44 20.17
N VAL A 730 24.59 -4.77 19.72
CA VAL A 730 25.59 -4.14 20.60
C VAL A 730 24.95 -3.04 21.46
N ALA A 731 24.18 -2.14 20.85
CA ALA A 731 23.52 -1.05 21.58
C ALA A 731 22.53 -1.60 22.63
N TYR A 732 21.75 -2.63 22.27
CA TYR A 732 20.79 -3.24 23.18
C TYR A 732 21.46 -4.09 24.26
N ALA A 733 22.52 -4.83 23.94
CA ALA A 733 23.26 -5.61 24.93
C ALA A 733 23.98 -4.73 25.95
N THR A 734 24.44 -3.55 25.53
CA THR A 734 25.00 -2.54 26.43
C THR A 734 23.99 -2.11 27.50
N LEU A 735 22.75 -1.80 27.08
CA LEU A 735 21.66 -1.49 28.03
C LEU A 735 21.39 -2.62 29.03
N TYR A 736 21.54 -3.88 28.61
CA TYR A 736 21.33 -5.01 29.51
C TYR A 736 22.53 -5.29 30.42
N ALA A 737 23.75 -5.03 29.96
CA ALA A 737 24.93 -5.09 30.80
C ALA A 737 24.88 -4.04 31.92
N GLU A 738 24.24 -2.89 31.69
CA GLU A 738 24.02 -1.87 32.71
C GLU A 738 23.19 -2.37 33.90
N PHE A 739 22.30 -3.36 33.71
CA PHE A 739 21.58 -3.99 34.83
C PHE A 739 22.49 -4.74 35.80
N SER A 740 23.68 -5.15 35.36
CA SER A 740 24.71 -5.70 36.24
C SER A 740 25.67 -4.60 36.71
N ALA A 741 26.06 -3.68 35.82
CA ALA A 741 27.03 -2.63 36.14
C ALA A 741 26.51 -1.61 37.16
N PHE A 742 25.26 -1.18 37.06
CA PHE A 742 24.71 -0.12 37.93
C PHE A 742 24.59 -0.57 39.39
N PRO A 743 24.11 -1.79 39.71
CA PRO A 743 24.19 -2.31 41.07
C PRO A 743 25.62 -2.36 41.62
N ILE A 744 26.60 -2.78 40.83
CA ILE A 744 28.01 -2.81 41.27
C ILE A 744 28.51 -1.37 41.60
N VAL A 745 28.36 -0.44 40.65
CA VAL A 745 28.89 0.93 40.79
C VAL A 745 28.15 1.73 41.87
N PHE A 746 26.82 1.64 41.95
CA PHE A 746 26.02 2.48 42.85
C PHE A 746 25.69 1.79 44.17
N GLN A 747 25.37 0.49 44.18
CA GLN A 747 24.99 -0.22 45.41
C GLN A 747 26.22 -0.77 46.14
N GLU A 748 27.13 -1.47 45.45
CA GLU A 748 28.31 -2.07 46.11
C GLU A 748 29.37 -1.03 46.44
N HIS A 749 29.77 -0.19 45.48
CA HIS A 749 30.87 0.77 45.67
C HIS A 749 30.45 2.06 46.38
N ARG A 750 29.20 2.50 46.22
CA ARG A 750 28.69 3.76 46.79
C ARG A 750 27.65 3.57 47.90
N GLY A 751 27.19 2.35 48.15
CA GLY A 751 26.27 2.04 49.24
C GLY A 751 24.82 2.49 49.02
N PHE A 752 24.40 2.76 47.78
CA PHE A 752 23.01 3.13 47.48
C PHE A 752 22.06 1.98 47.80
N SER A 753 20.86 2.31 48.25
CA SER A 753 19.79 1.33 48.39
C SER A 753 19.37 0.77 47.02
N ALA A 754 18.68 -0.38 46.98
CA ALA A 754 18.23 -0.96 45.71
C ALA A 754 17.32 -0.01 44.91
N GLY A 755 16.42 0.73 45.60
CA GLY A 755 15.61 1.77 44.97
C GLY A 755 16.44 2.95 44.44
N GLU A 756 17.40 3.45 45.22
CA GLU A 756 18.31 4.53 44.81
C GLU A 756 19.22 4.13 43.63
N GLY A 757 19.74 2.90 43.64
CA GLY A 757 20.49 2.33 42.51
C GLY A 757 19.62 2.20 41.26
N GLY A 758 18.32 1.91 41.43
CA GLY A 758 17.35 1.96 40.33
C GLY A 758 17.17 3.36 39.75
N LEU A 759 17.14 4.42 40.58
CA LEU A 759 17.02 5.81 40.12
C LEU A 759 18.18 6.26 39.22
N ALA A 760 19.36 5.63 39.30
CA ALA A 760 20.47 5.94 38.41
C ALA A 760 20.11 5.73 36.92
N PHE A 761 19.16 4.85 36.60
CA PHE A 761 18.66 4.66 35.24
C PHE A 761 17.89 5.87 34.68
N LEU A 762 17.50 6.85 35.51
CA LEU A 762 16.85 8.08 35.03
C LEU A 762 17.71 8.85 34.04
N GLY A 763 19.04 8.80 34.15
CA GLY A 763 19.95 9.38 33.15
C GLY A 763 19.68 8.82 31.75
N ILE A 764 19.61 7.49 31.64
CA ILE A 764 19.27 6.78 30.40
C ILE A 764 17.84 7.13 29.96
N GLY A 765 16.89 7.19 30.89
CA GLY A 765 15.50 7.59 30.63
C GLY A 765 15.36 8.96 29.98
N VAL A 766 16.04 9.97 30.54
CA VAL A 766 16.06 11.32 29.96
C VAL A 766 16.67 11.29 28.56
N GLY A 767 17.77 10.55 28.37
CA GLY A 767 18.37 10.33 27.06
C GLY A 767 17.40 9.74 26.03
N VAL A 768 16.68 8.68 26.39
CA VAL A 768 15.67 8.03 25.54
C VAL A 768 14.56 9.00 25.15
N ILE A 769 14.03 9.79 26.10
CA ILE A 769 12.99 10.80 25.84
C ILE A 769 13.50 11.86 24.86
N LEU A 770 14.73 12.35 25.06
CA LEU A 770 15.35 13.31 24.14
C LEU A 770 15.54 12.71 22.74
N GLY A 771 15.98 11.46 22.65
CA GLY A 771 16.15 10.76 21.37
C GLY A 771 14.84 10.64 20.61
N THR A 772 13.77 10.21 21.27
CA THR A 772 12.43 10.18 20.68
C THR A 772 11.95 11.57 20.29
N ALA A 773 12.20 12.60 21.11
CA ALA A 773 11.80 13.97 20.80
C ALA A 773 12.50 14.55 19.55
N LEU A 774 13.63 13.97 19.13
CA LEU A 774 14.31 14.30 17.87
C LEU A 774 13.74 13.57 16.64
N SER A 775 12.85 12.59 16.81
CA SER A 775 12.22 11.86 15.69
C SER A 775 11.52 12.77 14.66
N PRO A 776 10.79 13.84 15.05
CA PRO A 776 10.26 14.81 14.09
C PRO A 776 11.33 15.51 13.26
N VAL A 777 12.54 15.73 13.80
CA VAL A 777 13.67 16.30 13.06
C VAL A 777 14.16 15.32 12.00
N GLN A 778 14.34 14.04 12.36
CA GLN A 778 14.68 12.98 11.41
C GLN A 778 13.63 12.86 10.29
N ASN A 779 12.34 12.94 10.63
CA ASN A 779 11.26 12.93 9.64
C ASN A 779 11.35 14.16 8.72
N ARG A 780 11.60 15.35 9.25
CA ARG A 780 11.81 16.56 8.41
C ARG A 780 13.01 16.43 7.47
N LEU A 781 14.12 15.85 7.94
CA LEU A 781 15.30 15.57 7.13
C LEU A 781 15.00 14.55 6.02
N TYR A 782 14.29 13.48 6.35
CA TYR A 782 13.82 12.50 5.37
C TYR A 782 12.91 13.13 4.32
N TRP A 783 11.96 13.99 4.73
CA TRP A 783 11.05 14.69 3.80
C TRP A 783 11.81 15.70 2.94
N ARG A 784 12.88 16.30 3.47
CA ARG A 784 13.77 17.16 2.70
C ARG A 784 14.53 16.36 1.64
N ALA A 785 15.13 15.23 2.02
CA ALA A 785 15.78 14.33 1.07
C ALA A 785 14.81 13.79 0.01
N MET A 786 13.54 13.57 0.38
CA MET A 786 12.48 13.19 -0.56
C MET A 786 12.20 14.30 -1.59
N ARG A 787 12.17 15.56 -1.15
CA ARG A 787 12.00 16.72 -2.04
C ARG A 787 13.22 16.99 -2.91
N GLU A 788 14.41 16.68 -2.41
CA GLU A 788 15.69 16.84 -3.13
C GLU A 788 15.98 15.64 -4.06
N SER A 789 15.29 14.51 -3.90
CA SER A 789 15.46 13.31 -4.72
C SER A 789 14.79 13.48 -6.10
N PRO A 790 15.50 13.21 -7.21
CA PRO A 790 14.95 13.35 -8.56
C PRO A 790 13.78 12.39 -8.88
N SER A 791 13.60 11.32 -8.10
CA SER A 791 12.56 10.30 -8.27
C SER A 791 11.33 10.51 -7.37
N GLY A 792 11.31 11.58 -6.56
CA GLY A 792 10.25 11.82 -5.56
C GLY A 792 10.21 10.82 -4.40
N HIS A 793 11.09 9.82 -4.40
CA HIS A 793 11.28 8.85 -3.33
C HIS A 793 12.60 9.16 -2.62
N ALA A 794 12.55 9.27 -1.29
CA ALA A 794 13.78 9.40 -0.52
C ALA A 794 14.51 8.05 -0.48
N PRO A 795 15.82 8.04 -0.75
CA PRO A 795 16.61 6.82 -0.59
C PRO A 795 16.54 6.35 0.87
N PRO A 796 16.54 5.04 1.16
CA PRO A 796 16.53 4.51 2.53
C PRO A 796 17.61 5.16 3.44
N GLU A 797 18.77 5.51 2.88
CA GLU A 797 19.88 6.21 3.55
C GLU A 797 19.47 7.52 4.22
N ALA A 798 18.43 8.19 3.71
CA ALA A 798 17.92 9.41 4.31
C ALA A 798 17.35 9.17 5.72
N ARG A 799 17.18 7.92 6.15
CA ARG A 799 16.82 7.53 7.54
C ARG A 799 17.99 7.56 8.51
N LEU A 800 19.25 7.66 8.05
CA LEU A 800 20.44 7.41 8.87
C LEU A 800 21.05 8.66 9.53
N TYR A 801 20.56 9.87 9.23
CA TYR A 801 21.16 11.12 9.72
C TYR A 801 21.31 11.16 11.26
N LEU A 802 20.22 10.90 12.00
CA LEU A 802 20.30 10.86 13.45
C LEU A 802 20.95 9.59 14.01
N ALA A 803 21.03 8.50 13.24
CA ALA A 803 21.84 7.35 13.63
C ALA A 803 23.34 7.69 13.67
N ILE A 804 23.83 8.61 12.83
CA ILE A 804 25.22 9.12 12.91
C ILE A 804 25.44 9.85 14.23
N VAL A 805 24.49 10.71 14.64
CA VAL A 805 24.54 11.41 15.92
C VAL A 805 24.51 10.42 17.09
N GLY A 806 23.60 9.43 17.03
CA GLY A 806 23.54 8.36 18.02
C GLY A 806 24.84 7.55 18.09
N GLY A 807 25.45 7.25 16.94
CA GLY A 807 26.69 6.48 16.90
C GLY A 807 27.91 7.18 17.48
N ILE A 808 27.96 8.51 17.44
CA ILE A 808 28.98 9.30 18.14
C ILE A 808 28.64 9.42 19.64
N SER A 809 27.35 9.62 19.96
CA SER A 809 26.89 9.80 21.34
C SER A 809 27.08 8.55 22.20
N LEU A 810 26.94 7.33 21.63
CA LEU A 810 27.07 6.07 22.38
C LEU A 810 28.47 5.88 23.01
N PRO A 811 29.59 5.87 22.24
CA PRO A 811 30.91 5.70 22.82
C PRO A 811 31.27 6.86 23.75
N VAL A 812 30.87 8.10 23.44
CA VAL A 812 31.09 9.25 24.33
C VAL A 812 30.43 9.02 25.69
N GLY A 813 29.18 8.58 25.70
CA GLY A 813 28.47 8.25 26.95
C GLY A 813 29.10 7.08 27.70
N LEU A 814 29.49 6.02 27.00
CA LEU A 814 30.09 4.83 27.63
C LEU A 814 31.47 5.11 28.23
N PHE A 815 32.35 5.84 27.53
CA PHE A 815 33.64 6.23 28.08
C PHE A 815 33.49 7.25 29.22
N TRP A 816 32.53 8.17 29.12
CA TRP A 816 32.21 9.06 30.24
C TRP A 816 31.79 8.25 31.45
N PHE A 817 30.82 7.34 31.32
CA PHE A 817 30.40 6.48 32.43
C PHE A 817 31.57 5.67 33.00
N ALA A 818 32.32 4.99 32.14
CA ALA A 818 33.45 4.15 32.51
C ALA A 818 34.48 4.87 33.39
N TRP A 819 34.88 6.08 33.02
CA TRP A 819 35.92 6.83 33.74
C TRP A 819 35.38 7.73 34.86
N THR A 820 34.07 7.63 35.15
CA THR A 820 33.43 8.35 36.27
C THR A 820 32.79 7.42 37.30
N THR A 821 33.02 6.11 37.20
CA THR A 821 32.56 5.11 38.17
C THR A 821 33.19 5.30 39.54
N ASN A 822 34.47 5.72 39.59
CA ASN A 822 35.25 5.87 40.81
C ASN A 822 34.49 6.62 41.94
N PRO A 823 34.39 6.07 43.16
CA PRO A 823 33.65 6.68 44.27
C PRO A 823 34.08 8.11 44.65
N SER A 824 35.32 8.50 44.35
CA SER A 824 35.83 9.87 44.60
C SER A 824 35.11 10.94 43.77
N ILE A 825 34.54 10.56 42.62
CA ILE A 825 33.77 11.46 41.75
C ILE A 825 32.32 11.49 42.22
N HIS A 826 31.69 12.67 42.21
CA HIS A 826 30.31 12.85 42.66
C HIS A 826 29.34 11.97 41.86
N TRP A 827 28.45 11.26 42.56
CA TRP A 827 27.55 10.23 42.00
C TRP A 827 26.66 10.72 40.85
N ILE A 828 26.35 12.02 40.77
CA ILE A 828 25.56 12.59 39.67
C ILE A 828 26.27 12.51 38.31
N VAL A 829 27.61 12.55 38.30
CA VAL A 829 28.41 12.59 37.07
C VAL A 829 28.23 11.31 36.23
N PRO A 830 28.38 10.10 36.79
CA PRO A 830 28.09 8.86 36.04
C PRO A 830 26.61 8.74 35.67
N ILE A 831 25.67 9.27 36.48
CA ILE A 831 24.23 9.28 36.10
C ILE A 831 23.99 10.17 34.87
N LEU A 832 24.64 11.34 34.79
CA LEU A 832 24.55 12.24 33.63
C LEU A 832 25.15 11.62 32.37
N ALA A 833 26.16 10.76 32.49
CA ALA A 833 26.69 9.98 31.37
C ALA A 833 25.64 9.02 30.77
N GLY A 834 24.61 8.65 31.54
CA GLY A 834 23.46 7.89 31.03
C GLY A 834 22.64 8.64 29.96
N ILE A 835 22.63 9.97 29.97
CA ILE A 835 21.88 10.78 28.99
C ILE A 835 22.35 10.54 27.54
N PRO A 836 23.65 10.71 27.20
CA PRO A 836 24.14 10.41 25.86
C PRO A 836 24.03 8.92 25.49
N ILE A 837 24.09 8.00 26.47
CA ILE A 837 23.87 6.56 26.23
C ILE A 837 22.42 6.30 25.80
N GLY A 838 21.45 6.76 26.59
CA GLY A 838 20.03 6.59 26.29
C GLY A 838 19.60 7.28 24.99
N LEU A 839 20.13 8.48 24.74
CA LEU A 839 19.95 9.23 23.49
C LEU A 839 20.40 8.38 22.30
N ALA A 840 21.61 7.82 22.40
CA ALA A 840 22.18 7.02 21.34
C ALA A 840 21.39 5.74 21.06
N ILE A 841 21.03 4.99 22.10
CA ILE A 841 20.26 3.75 21.97
C ILE A 841 18.93 4.03 21.23
N ALA A 842 18.20 5.08 21.65
CA ALA A 842 16.94 5.45 21.00
C ALA A 842 17.12 5.80 19.52
N LEU A 843 18.10 6.64 19.19
CA LEU A 843 18.35 7.09 17.80
C LEU A 843 18.82 5.94 16.89
N ILE A 844 19.77 5.13 17.35
CA ILE A 844 20.31 3.99 16.60
C ILE A 844 19.18 3.01 16.27
N LEU A 845 18.41 2.58 17.28
CA LEU A 845 17.37 1.57 17.07
C LEU A 845 16.21 2.10 16.21
N GLN A 846 15.76 3.35 16.39
CA GLN A 846 14.71 3.93 15.55
C GLN A 846 15.15 4.06 14.09
N CYS A 847 16.31 4.66 13.84
CA CYS A 847 16.76 4.98 12.50
C CYS A 847 17.13 3.73 11.71
N LEU A 848 17.80 2.76 12.34
CA LEU A 848 18.18 1.50 11.68
C LEU A 848 16.98 0.61 11.37
N ASN A 849 15.98 0.54 12.27
CA ASN A 849 14.73 -0.18 11.98
C ASN A 849 13.95 0.49 10.85
N ALA A 850 13.90 1.83 10.81
CA ALA A 850 13.26 2.56 9.71
C ALA A 850 14.02 2.38 8.38
N TYR A 851 15.35 2.36 8.41
CA TYR A 851 16.17 2.03 7.24
C TYR A 851 15.87 0.63 6.71
N MET A 852 15.78 -0.37 7.59
CA MET A 852 15.45 -1.76 7.22
C MET A 852 14.05 -1.89 6.62
N MET A 853 13.08 -1.11 7.11
CA MET A 853 11.72 -1.04 6.55
C MET A 853 11.73 -0.55 5.10
N ASP A 854 12.42 0.55 4.84
CA ASP A 854 12.48 1.13 3.49
C ASP A 854 13.40 0.33 2.56
N ALA A 855 14.45 -0.32 3.08
CA ALA A 855 15.40 -1.10 2.29
C ALA A 855 14.89 -2.50 1.88
N TYR A 856 14.08 -3.18 2.70
CA TYR A 856 13.61 -4.54 2.41
C TYR A 856 12.12 -4.66 2.07
N THR A 857 11.33 -3.59 2.23
CA THR A 857 9.89 -3.48 1.86
C THR A 857 9.07 -4.77 2.07
N ILE A 858 8.94 -5.61 1.05
CA ILE A 858 8.21 -6.89 1.05
C ILE A 858 8.80 -7.91 2.03
N TYR A 859 10.13 -7.91 2.19
CA TYR A 859 10.87 -8.81 3.08
C TYR A 859 11.23 -8.20 4.44
N PHE A 860 10.68 -7.02 4.77
CA PHE A 860 10.96 -6.32 6.03
C PHE A 860 10.71 -7.18 7.27
N ALA A 861 9.61 -7.95 7.29
CA ALA A 861 9.24 -8.80 8.44
C ALA A 861 10.31 -9.85 8.76
N SER A 862 10.94 -10.45 7.74
CA SER A 862 12.04 -11.41 7.94
C SER A 862 13.34 -10.70 8.37
N ALA A 863 13.60 -9.50 7.84
CA ALA A 863 14.78 -8.72 8.16
C ALA A 863 14.76 -8.19 9.61
N ILE A 864 13.60 -7.74 10.10
CA ILE A 864 13.42 -7.31 11.50
C ILE A 864 13.47 -8.51 12.45
N ALA A 865 12.93 -9.67 12.07
CA ALA A 865 13.02 -10.88 12.89
C ALA A 865 14.48 -11.33 13.06
N ALA A 866 15.29 -11.31 11.99
CA ALA A 866 16.73 -11.59 12.07
C ALA A 866 17.45 -10.65 13.04
N THR A 867 17.06 -9.37 13.01
CA THR A 867 17.58 -8.34 13.92
C THR A 867 17.20 -8.61 15.37
N ILE A 868 15.94 -8.97 15.63
CA ILE A 868 15.43 -9.29 16.98
C ILE A 868 16.13 -10.53 17.53
N LEU A 869 16.31 -11.57 16.72
CA LEU A 869 17.01 -12.79 17.10
C LEU A 869 18.44 -12.49 17.59
N LEU A 870 19.25 -11.82 16.76
CA LEU A 870 20.65 -11.51 17.12
C LEU A 870 20.71 -10.60 18.35
N ARG A 871 19.82 -9.60 18.41
CA ARG A 871 19.71 -8.64 19.52
C ARG A 871 19.43 -9.34 20.85
N SER A 872 18.50 -10.29 20.84
CA SER A 872 18.11 -11.06 22.02
C SER A 872 19.21 -12.04 22.46
N LEU A 873 19.93 -12.67 21.52
CA LEU A 873 21.09 -13.51 21.84
C LEU A 873 22.20 -12.74 22.55
N PHE A 874 22.53 -11.54 22.05
CA PHE A 874 23.53 -10.69 22.68
C PHE A 874 23.04 -10.22 24.06
N ALA A 875 21.82 -9.68 24.16
CA ALA A 875 21.31 -9.22 25.46
C ALA A 875 21.11 -10.35 26.48
N ALA A 876 20.97 -11.61 26.06
CA ALA A 876 21.00 -12.75 26.95
C ALA A 876 22.43 -13.11 27.40
N ALA A 877 23.43 -13.02 26.51
CA ALA A 877 24.81 -13.40 26.81
C ALA A 877 25.52 -12.40 27.74
N PHE A 878 25.38 -11.10 27.48
CA PHE A 878 26.17 -10.07 28.15
C PHE A 878 26.01 -9.99 29.68
N PRO A 879 24.78 -10.08 30.24
CA PRO A 879 24.61 -10.11 31.68
C PRO A 879 25.34 -11.26 32.38
N LEU A 880 25.47 -12.44 31.72
CA LEU A 880 26.05 -13.64 32.35
C LEU A 880 27.55 -13.51 32.65
N PHE A 881 28.30 -12.85 31.76
CA PHE A 881 29.74 -12.67 31.94
C PHE A 881 30.11 -11.29 32.50
N SER A 882 29.18 -10.32 32.53
CA SER A 882 29.44 -8.98 33.04
C SER A 882 29.97 -8.98 34.48
N PRO A 883 29.35 -9.66 35.48
CA PRO A 883 29.88 -9.69 36.84
C PRO A 883 31.33 -10.20 36.93
N VAL A 884 31.64 -11.26 36.18
CA VAL A 884 32.99 -11.84 36.11
C VAL A 884 33.98 -10.85 35.47
N MET A 885 33.54 -10.18 34.40
CA MET A 885 34.33 -9.18 33.67
C MET A 885 34.67 -7.97 34.56
N PHE A 886 33.69 -7.45 35.30
CA PHE A 886 33.88 -6.34 36.24
C PHE A 886 34.85 -6.72 37.37
N LYS A 887 34.72 -7.93 37.92
CA LYS A 887 35.62 -8.43 38.96
C LYS A 887 37.07 -8.60 38.46
N ALA A 888 37.27 -8.98 37.20
CA ALA A 888 38.60 -9.25 36.65
C ALA A 888 39.33 -7.99 36.14
N LEU A 889 38.60 -7.04 35.54
CA LEU A 889 39.18 -5.87 34.86
C LEU A 889 39.05 -4.57 35.66
N GLY A 890 38.16 -4.53 36.66
CA GLY A 890 37.73 -3.29 37.30
C GLY A 890 36.66 -2.56 36.49
N ASP A 891 35.93 -1.67 37.15
CA ASP A 891 34.77 -0.97 36.60
C ASP A 891 35.11 -0.17 35.35
N GLU A 892 36.24 0.54 35.37
CA GLU A 892 36.63 1.46 34.30
C GLU A 892 36.92 0.71 32.99
N TRP A 893 37.72 -0.35 33.07
CA TRP A 893 38.09 -1.15 31.89
C TRP A 893 36.94 -2.04 31.43
N ALA A 894 36.15 -2.61 32.35
CA ALA A 894 34.98 -3.40 32.00
C ALA A 894 33.94 -2.58 31.21
N CYS A 895 33.65 -1.35 31.64
CA CYS A 895 32.77 -0.44 30.89
C CYS A 895 33.38 0.02 29.57
N SER A 896 34.71 0.24 29.53
CA SER A 896 35.41 0.66 28.32
C SER A 896 35.34 -0.36 27.17
N ILE A 897 35.23 -1.66 27.47
CA ILE A 897 35.03 -2.70 26.43
C ILE A 897 33.76 -2.43 25.61
N PHE A 898 32.66 -2.05 26.27
CA PHE A 898 31.43 -1.65 25.57
C PHE A 898 31.64 -0.39 24.76
N GLY A 899 32.40 0.59 25.29
CA GLY A 899 32.79 1.80 24.57
C GLY A 899 33.57 1.50 23.28
N PHE A 900 34.54 0.59 23.33
CA PHE A 900 35.30 0.16 22.16
C PHE A 900 34.45 -0.62 21.15
N LEU A 901 33.53 -1.46 21.61
CA LEU A 901 32.60 -2.18 20.74
C LEU A 901 31.63 -1.22 20.04
N ALA A 902 31.10 -0.23 20.77
CA ALA A 902 30.29 0.85 20.21
C ALA A 902 31.09 1.70 19.20
N LEU A 903 32.35 1.99 19.51
CA LEU A 903 33.26 2.74 18.62
C LEU A 903 33.56 1.95 17.32
N ALA A 904 33.71 0.63 17.40
CA ALA A 904 33.89 -0.22 16.23
C ALA A 904 32.66 -0.23 15.31
N CYS A 905 31.45 -0.11 15.88
CA CYS A 905 30.20 -0.03 15.13
C CYS A 905 29.84 1.40 14.68
N MET A 906 30.42 2.45 15.27
CA MET A 906 30.18 3.86 14.92
C MET A 906 30.26 4.17 13.41
N PRO A 907 31.20 3.59 12.63
CA PRO A 907 31.29 3.86 11.19
C PRO A 907 30.12 3.29 10.36
N VAL A 908 29.30 2.39 10.92
CA VAL A 908 28.23 1.71 10.16
C VAL A 908 27.23 2.72 9.55
N PRO A 909 26.56 3.62 10.30
CA PRO A 909 25.62 4.56 9.68
C PRO A 909 26.27 5.53 8.66
N PRO A 910 27.46 6.13 8.90
CA PRO A 910 28.14 6.93 7.87
C PRO A 910 28.52 6.15 6.61
N LEU A 911 29.00 4.90 6.75
CA LEU A 911 29.35 4.05 5.62
C LEU A 911 28.13 3.71 4.79
N PHE A 912 27.01 3.36 5.41
CA PHE A 912 25.76 3.11 4.70
C PHE A 912 25.13 4.37 4.14
N TRP A 913 25.27 5.52 4.80
CA TRP A 913 24.80 6.79 4.27
C TRP A 913 25.56 7.18 2.97
N LYS A 914 26.86 6.92 2.91
CA LYS A 914 27.70 7.25 1.75
C LYS A 914 27.71 6.18 0.65
N TYR A 915 27.75 4.91 1.03
CA TYR A 915 27.93 3.77 0.11
C TYR A 915 26.70 2.85 0.02
N GLY A 916 25.60 3.18 0.73
CA GLY A 916 24.43 2.31 0.84
C GLY A 916 23.83 1.92 -0.51
N ARG A 917 23.83 2.82 -1.49
CA ARG A 917 23.35 2.54 -2.85
C ARG A 917 24.15 1.41 -3.50
N SER A 918 25.47 1.51 -3.46
CA SER A 918 26.36 0.48 -4.03
C SER A 918 26.26 -0.86 -3.29
N ILE A 919 26.04 -0.83 -1.98
CA ILE A 919 25.84 -2.03 -1.17
C ILE A 919 24.48 -2.70 -1.48
N ARG A 920 23.40 -1.92 -1.65
CA ARG A 920 22.07 -2.44 -2.02
C ARG A 920 22.02 -3.01 -3.43
N ALA A 921 22.70 -2.40 -4.39
CA ALA A 921 22.75 -2.90 -5.76
C ALA A 921 23.23 -4.37 -5.83
N ARG A 922 24.13 -4.76 -4.92
CA ARG A 922 24.69 -6.12 -4.80
C ARG A 922 23.83 -7.10 -3.99
N SER A 923 22.78 -6.63 -3.32
CA SER A 923 21.86 -7.49 -2.58
C SER A 923 20.82 -8.11 -3.51
N ALA A 924 20.42 -9.36 -3.23
CA ALA A 924 19.37 -10.05 -3.99
C ALA A 924 17.95 -9.69 -3.50
N PHE A 925 17.83 -9.18 -2.27
CA PHE A 925 16.52 -8.97 -1.60
C PHE A 925 16.24 -7.52 -1.23
N ALA A 926 17.25 -6.65 -1.19
CA ALA A 926 17.06 -5.24 -0.93
C ALA A 926 16.43 -4.54 -2.14
N TRP A 927 15.66 -3.50 -1.87
CA TRP A 927 15.06 -2.64 -2.87
C TRP A 927 16.15 -1.92 -3.67
N LYS A 928 16.06 -2.01 -5.00
CA LYS A 928 16.98 -1.38 -5.95
C LYS A 928 16.26 -0.23 -6.65
N GLU A 929 17.00 0.85 -6.90
CA GLU A 929 16.47 1.93 -7.74
C GLU A 929 16.36 1.44 -9.18
N PRO A 930 15.30 1.80 -9.93
CA PRO A 930 15.08 1.34 -11.31
C PRO A 930 16.19 1.78 -12.30
N ALA A 931 17.15 2.61 -11.88
CA ALA A 931 18.34 2.96 -12.66
C ALA A 931 19.46 1.91 -12.61
N ASP A 932 19.47 1.01 -11.61
CA ASP A 932 20.57 0.06 -11.38
C ASP A 932 20.43 -1.24 -12.24
N GLU A 933 19.31 -1.44 -12.95
CA GLU A 933 19.14 -2.59 -13.87
C GLU A 933 19.94 -2.45 -15.17
N ASN A 934 20.45 -1.24 -15.50
CA ASN A 934 21.14 -0.96 -16.75
C ASN A 934 22.67 -1.11 -16.69
N GLN A 935 23.27 -1.51 -15.56
CA GLN A 935 24.74 -1.60 -15.43
C GLN A 935 25.31 -3.00 -15.13
N ASP A 936 24.50 -3.97 -14.73
CA ASP A 936 24.95 -5.36 -14.46
C ASP A 936 24.49 -6.37 -15.55
N SER A 937 23.95 -5.90 -16.68
CA SER A 937 23.36 -6.75 -17.73
C SER A 937 24.35 -7.47 -18.64
N ASP A 938 25.67 -7.40 -18.39
CA ASP A 938 26.67 -8.03 -19.29
C ASP A 938 27.23 -9.38 -18.82
N THR A 939 26.95 -9.88 -17.60
CA THR A 939 27.45 -11.22 -17.17
C THR A 939 26.56 -11.98 -16.19
N VAL A 940 25.23 -11.98 -16.36
CA VAL A 940 24.39 -12.96 -15.64
C VAL A 940 23.64 -13.81 -16.65
N ASP A 941 24.13 -15.05 -16.80
CA ASP A 941 23.50 -16.10 -17.57
C ASP A 941 22.10 -16.37 -16.99
N ILE A 942 21.06 -16.01 -17.74
CA ILE A 942 19.63 -16.07 -17.36
C ILE A 942 19.16 -17.54 -17.15
N SER A 943 20.04 -18.52 -17.35
CA SER A 943 19.81 -19.94 -17.11
C SER A 943 19.92 -20.40 -15.64
N GLU A 944 20.56 -19.62 -14.75
CA GLU A 944 20.75 -20.04 -13.34
C GLU A 944 19.67 -19.55 -12.34
N VAL A 945 18.90 -18.51 -12.67
CA VAL A 945 17.88 -17.96 -11.76
C VAL A 945 16.53 -18.68 -11.91
N THR A 946 16.24 -19.21 -13.10
CA THR A 946 15.08 -20.09 -13.38
C THR A 946 15.25 -21.50 -12.79
N THR A 947 16.48 -22.00 -12.68
CA THR A 947 16.75 -23.36 -12.17
C THR A 947 16.60 -23.50 -10.64
N ILE A 948 16.62 -22.41 -9.87
CA ILE A 948 16.36 -22.47 -8.41
C ILE A 948 14.87 -22.64 -8.12
N ARG A 949 13.98 -22.03 -8.91
CA ARG A 949 12.52 -22.21 -8.81
C ARG A 949 12.04 -23.56 -9.34
N GLU A 950 12.73 -24.12 -10.33
CA GLU A 950 12.45 -25.48 -10.82
C GLU A 950 12.97 -26.56 -9.85
N ARG A 951 14.13 -26.36 -9.21
CA ARG A 951 14.62 -27.28 -8.16
C ARG A 951 13.76 -27.30 -6.88
N GLU A 952 13.02 -26.24 -6.57
CA GLU A 952 12.05 -26.23 -5.46
C GLU A 952 10.71 -26.90 -5.84
N LYS A 953 10.34 -26.91 -7.13
CA LYS A 953 9.20 -27.71 -7.63
C LYS A 953 9.51 -29.21 -7.63
N ASP A 954 10.71 -29.62 -8.07
CA ASP A 954 11.10 -31.04 -8.12
C ASP A 954 11.26 -31.67 -6.73
N LYS A 955 11.66 -30.89 -5.70
CA LYS A 955 11.70 -31.39 -4.31
C LYS A 955 10.33 -31.55 -3.67
N GLY A 956 9.31 -30.86 -4.17
CA GLY A 956 7.92 -31.02 -3.72
C GLY A 956 7.29 -32.31 -4.24
N SER A 957 7.56 -32.67 -5.50
CA SER A 957 7.03 -33.89 -6.11
C SER A 957 7.67 -35.17 -5.58
N ASP A 958 8.95 -35.12 -5.16
CA ASP A 958 9.62 -36.30 -4.58
C ASP A 958 9.12 -36.66 -3.17
N LEU A 959 8.55 -35.71 -2.42
CA LEU A 959 7.96 -36.00 -1.10
C LEU A 959 6.55 -36.59 -1.16
N GLU A 960 5.77 -36.28 -2.21
CA GLU A 960 4.43 -36.87 -2.41
C GLU A 960 4.50 -38.34 -2.84
N SER A 961 5.62 -38.81 -3.40
CA SER A 961 5.83 -40.22 -3.75
C SER A 961 6.27 -41.13 -2.59
N ARG A 962 6.45 -40.59 -1.37
CA ARG A 962 6.99 -41.33 -0.21
C ARG A 962 6.15 -41.23 1.07
N THR A 963 4.90 -40.80 0.99
CA THR A 963 3.89 -40.96 2.07
C THR A 963 2.83 -41.96 1.71
#